data_AF-A0ABD3PYJ1-F1
#
_entry.id   AF-A0ABD3PYJ1-F1
#
_cell.length_a   1.000
_cell.length_b   1.000
_cell.length_c   1.000
_cell.angle_alpha   90.00
_cell.angle_beta   90.00
_cell.angle_gamma   90.00
#
_symmetry.space_group_name_H-M   'P 1'
#
loop_
_entity.id
_entity.type
_entity.pdbx_description
1 polymer ?
#
loop_
_entity_poly.entity_id
_entity_poly.type
_entity_poly.pdbx_seq_one_letter_code
_entity_poly.pdbx_strand_id
1 'polypeptide(L)'
;MSRPLLRRTASEELWERVREPEVVVASESSDGSRSILPPACSGGFCSNVFATQEISNDAIIASHAAFEKAYLDRVGCGADGMRCGLRMSPSPFLLPRAKLQEMADLQAVLSSALAAVLKSWGTPDSWLRRTMPLPKRATDVLLRCCEFTNGLPNTKLPIGCFRPDVLIGEDGRLQVCEINARFALNAFFLTLGCAEALHLAPSSSLLGSLGIGVVPSTQSLVTEIVKRFQPKETLFVIVGRERLNDLAVLEEMFHKHRGDCDVPSVRYVHPNQLRGGKKQGSLVCVSDGKDAPETVKQCILELHQDELLRLSDSVLDGITALSVASCCLNPIWTILLCHDKRLLGVLRSLTSQELPDKEARRFLKKHIVPTTHLEDIESLKRIVLKERGLRDYTLVAKPCGLGKGEGIILEKDFDDEMPSLFIDAVFDAATKIIEIAERGEVFPYIAQAFVCQKRFNVIRPPDQDSTLTPVAWHVVGTILCIDGQFLGPGIFRSSEKNIVALCNGGMILAPALSLPFVPSHLRFVGKTVNHVQTDKVRGALINHGLAMLFLDEAMSDSHEFAQFIQNDLGAVIHQHSSTVGSVWKIQPMNGGKARSHTSDAFLPHTDASFESCPPRFFALSVVHADRCCGGLLGLASVEEAIERLNKEDFDILRNTVVHWRRPDEFSKDALEDLVAAPVLFSRRRARLRTDIMETAHLSSRKERQFWDAYNRFYTHLDEMCHSSARLLPERTILLVDNQRFVHARTRIKGTHRLLLRIRFDFHETPELQSLLEVASANGLGPQSNLLTDWPIQTKFDYMENINSKFIDRYCARGRFYWSPSGGSTSATKGSEVCAVPSTNQENSAMRTELVDLFCGVGAVPRDGSANCVAVNLFASGKLYRSMEIFGEVFTSIDATHLPLGSTANDDDVLRCIARFGANILCGWGSRILQLCEAAESKKLSGALTSIKTIIHGGEMLSVANRSLMKKVCGGNVRIFGCYGSAETGVFGVSIGDPNADHETYRLLSDCVHVEIVDDNGLPLQGNEWGNIVVTNLKRITAQPLVRFSMGDIGRLVNSGFGEEKALHIKGRSGSSLTFKLNPNSDLLIWADVEQVLQPLASMASTAGVTCLAQIIVTTTGKLILAIFTPLPQSQTFLDAAAMCSSSFSELVSQLGNTHIENEIIFLNDMSELRRSPRSQKLMLWVDQRQ
;
A
#
# COMPACT_ATOMS: atom_id res chain seq x y z
N MET A 1 7.12 31.46 4.61
CA MET A 1 6.66 30.28 5.37
C MET A 1 7.01 29.06 4.55
N SER A 2 7.66 28.11 5.20
CA SER A 2 8.61 27.12 4.68
C SER A 2 7.95 25.82 4.24
N ARG A 3 8.69 25.01 3.47
CA ARG A 3 8.62 23.52 3.42
C ARG A 3 7.97 22.95 4.69
N PRO A 4 7.14 21.89 4.59
CA PRO A 4 6.25 21.42 5.64
C PRO A 4 6.82 21.56 7.06
N LEU A 5 6.03 22.19 7.93
CA LEU A 5 6.27 22.32 9.37
C LEU A 5 6.09 20.99 10.13
N LEU A 6 6.16 19.84 9.46
CA LEU A 6 6.37 18.56 10.11
C LEU A 6 7.87 18.42 10.33
N ARG A 7 8.38 19.00 11.43
CA ARG A 7 9.71 18.62 11.92
C ARG A 7 9.72 17.09 11.98
N ARG A 8 10.69 16.46 11.32
CA ARG A 8 10.85 14.99 11.25
C ARG A 8 10.65 14.32 12.62
N THR A 9 11.10 14.98 13.69
CA THR A 9 10.89 14.57 15.09
C THR A 9 9.44 14.61 15.58
N ALA A 10 8.65 15.63 15.21
CA ALA A 10 7.23 15.74 15.59
C ALA A 10 6.34 14.74 14.82
N SER A 11 6.65 14.46 13.55
CA SER A 11 5.97 13.42 12.77
C SER A 11 6.33 12.00 13.24
N GLU A 12 7.57 11.78 13.68
CA GLU A 12 8.00 10.51 14.29
C GLU A 12 7.32 10.26 15.64
N GLU A 13 7.19 11.30 16.48
CA GLU A 13 6.42 11.23 17.74
C GLU A 13 4.91 11.04 17.52
N LEU A 14 4.35 11.62 16.44
CA LEU A 14 2.94 11.42 16.03
C LEU A 14 2.69 10.01 15.48
N TRP A 15 3.64 9.46 14.72
CA TRP A 15 3.57 8.08 14.19
C TRP A 15 3.53 7.02 15.31
N GLU A 16 4.12 7.31 16.48
CA GLU A 16 4.02 6.45 17.67
C GLU A 16 2.70 6.65 18.44
N ARG A 17 2.01 7.81 18.32
CA ARG A 17 0.74 8.10 19.01
C ARG A 17 -0.46 7.78 18.10
N VAL A 18 -0.91 6.53 18.15
CA VAL A 18 -2.02 5.99 17.34
C VAL A 18 -3.36 6.65 17.72
N ARG A 19 -4.14 7.12 16.72
CA ARG A 19 -5.53 7.55 16.90
C ARG A 19 -6.51 6.38 16.68
N GLU A 20 -7.64 6.40 17.37
CA GLU A 20 -8.72 5.41 17.21
C GLU A 20 -9.35 5.52 15.82
N PRO A 21 -9.59 4.41 15.09
CA PRO A 21 -10.41 4.44 13.88
C PRO A 21 -11.89 4.57 14.24
N GLU A 22 -12.63 5.40 13.50
CA GLU A 22 -14.10 5.43 13.57
C GLU A 22 -14.69 4.12 13.04
N VAL A 23 -15.64 3.55 13.78
CA VAL A 23 -16.32 2.31 13.43
C VAL A 23 -17.46 2.62 12.45
N VAL A 24 -17.36 2.14 11.22
CA VAL A 24 -18.49 2.12 10.28
C VAL A 24 -19.46 1.03 10.73
N VAL A 25 -20.59 1.44 11.30
CA VAL A 25 -21.71 0.56 11.64
C VAL A 25 -22.47 0.26 10.36
N ALA A 26 -22.42 -0.99 9.88
CA ALA A 26 -23.26 -1.43 8.77
C ALA A 26 -24.74 -1.41 9.21
N SER A 27 -25.60 -0.75 8.44
CA SER A 27 -27.04 -0.67 8.68
C SER A 27 -27.72 -2.03 8.51
N GLU A 28 -28.62 -2.36 9.44
CA GLU A 28 -29.42 -3.60 9.47
C GLU A 28 -30.22 -3.81 8.18
N SER A 29 -30.01 -4.95 7.51
CA SER A 29 -30.92 -5.45 6.47
C SER A 29 -31.95 -6.38 7.10
N SER A 30 -33.22 -6.02 6.99
CA SER A 30 -34.36 -6.83 7.43
C SER A 30 -34.66 -7.95 6.44
N ASP A 31 -34.08 -9.14 6.61
CA ASP A 31 -34.68 -10.34 6.03
C ASP A 31 -34.48 -11.59 6.92
N GLY A 32 -35.58 -12.28 7.19
CA GLY A 32 -35.81 -13.07 8.39
C GLY A 32 -35.61 -14.59 8.25
N SER A 33 -34.54 -15.07 7.62
CA SER A 33 -34.37 -16.52 7.43
C SER A 33 -32.95 -17.09 7.55
N ARG A 34 -32.03 -16.45 8.29
CA ARG A 34 -30.68 -16.99 8.52
C ARG A 34 -30.24 -16.83 9.97
N SER A 35 -29.52 -17.82 10.50
CA SER A 35 -28.93 -17.81 11.84
C SER A 35 -27.86 -16.72 11.94
N ILE A 36 -28.27 -15.51 12.34
CA ILE A 36 -27.37 -14.36 12.51
C ILE A 36 -26.76 -14.44 13.91
N LEU A 37 -25.47 -14.78 14.00
CA LEU A 37 -24.69 -14.60 15.23
C LEU A 37 -24.74 -13.10 15.62
N PRO A 38 -24.93 -12.75 16.90
CA PRO A 38 -25.16 -11.37 17.32
C PRO A 38 -23.96 -10.45 17.03
N PRO A 39 -24.18 -9.14 16.80
CA PRO A 39 -23.14 -8.20 16.35
C PRO A 39 -21.94 -8.13 17.31
N ALA A 40 -20.72 -8.21 16.78
CA ALA A 40 -19.52 -8.55 17.55
C ALA A 40 -18.58 -7.39 17.93
N CYS A 41 -18.88 -6.16 17.50
CA CYS A 41 -18.01 -5.00 17.69
C CYS A 41 -18.53 -4.08 18.79
N SER A 42 -17.71 -3.82 19.81
CA SER A 42 -18.08 -2.84 20.83
C SER A 42 -16.88 -2.18 21.51
N GLY A 43 -16.82 -0.85 21.48
CA GLY A 43 -15.71 -0.08 22.06
C GLY A 43 -14.36 -0.37 21.40
N GLY A 44 -14.35 -0.60 20.08
CA GLY A 44 -13.17 -0.93 19.29
C GLY A 44 -12.78 -2.41 19.28
N PHE A 45 -13.11 -3.19 20.31
CA PHE A 45 -12.84 -4.63 20.34
C PHE A 45 -13.81 -5.42 19.45
N CYS A 46 -13.32 -6.51 18.85
CA CYS A 46 -14.16 -7.49 18.16
C CYS A 46 -13.96 -8.86 18.84
N SER A 47 -15.03 -9.38 19.44
CA SER A 47 -15.00 -10.55 20.31
C SER A 47 -15.58 -11.81 19.66
N ASN A 48 -16.27 -11.66 18.53
CA ASN A 48 -16.72 -12.75 17.68
C ASN A 48 -16.46 -12.40 16.21
N VAL A 49 -15.26 -12.74 15.73
CA VAL A 49 -14.82 -12.43 14.36
C VAL A 49 -15.65 -13.06 13.26
N PHE A 50 -16.43 -14.09 13.59
CA PHE A 50 -17.28 -14.81 12.64
C PHE A 50 -18.64 -14.13 12.42
N ALA A 51 -19.08 -13.25 13.33
CA ALA A 51 -20.42 -12.64 13.23
C ALA A 51 -20.61 -11.71 12.02
N THR A 52 -19.52 -11.22 11.42
CA THR A 52 -19.55 -10.31 10.28
C THR A 52 -19.42 -11.02 8.93
N GLN A 53 -19.37 -12.35 8.90
CA GLN A 53 -19.14 -13.13 7.67
C GLN A 53 -20.14 -14.29 7.56
N GLU A 54 -20.56 -14.60 6.33
CA GLU A 54 -21.38 -15.79 6.05
C GLU A 54 -20.51 -17.06 6.09
N ILE A 55 -20.31 -17.61 7.30
CA ILE A 55 -19.49 -18.81 7.53
C ILE A 55 -20.36 -19.92 8.15
N SER A 56 -20.20 -21.17 7.69
CA SER A 56 -20.91 -22.31 8.27
C SER A 56 -20.37 -22.72 9.65
N ASN A 57 -21.24 -23.23 10.51
CA ASN A 57 -20.85 -23.73 11.83
C ASN A 57 -19.77 -24.84 11.74
N ASP A 58 -19.89 -25.73 10.76
CA ASP A 58 -18.91 -26.82 10.54
C ASP A 58 -17.51 -26.28 10.23
N ALA A 59 -17.41 -25.20 9.45
CA ALA A 59 -16.13 -24.57 9.14
C ALA A 59 -15.48 -23.93 10.39
N ILE A 60 -16.30 -23.33 11.26
CA ILE A 60 -15.83 -22.75 12.54
C ILE A 60 -15.35 -23.87 13.47
N ILE A 61 -16.13 -24.96 13.62
CA ILE A 61 -15.76 -26.11 14.46
C ILE A 61 -14.47 -26.77 13.95
N ALA A 62 -14.36 -27.02 12.65
CA ALA A 62 -13.16 -27.61 12.05
C ALA A 62 -11.93 -26.71 12.25
N SER A 63 -12.08 -25.39 12.07
CA SER A 63 -11.00 -24.44 12.31
C SER A 63 -10.61 -24.36 13.78
N HIS A 64 -11.57 -24.47 14.70
CA HIS A 64 -11.29 -24.50 16.13
C HIS A 64 -10.53 -25.76 16.53
N ALA A 65 -10.93 -26.94 16.03
CA ALA A 65 -10.23 -28.20 16.27
C ALA A 65 -8.78 -28.15 15.75
N ALA A 66 -8.56 -27.53 14.59
CA ALA A 66 -7.22 -27.31 14.06
C ALA A 66 -6.37 -26.39 14.95
N PHE A 67 -6.98 -25.30 15.45
CA PHE A 67 -6.34 -24.37 16.37
C PHE A 67 -6.00 -25.01 17.72
N GLU A 68 -6.92 -25.78 18.31
CA GLU A 68 -6.70 -26.54 19.54
C GLU A 68 -5.58 -27.57 19.36
N LYS A 69 -5.60 -28.32 18.26
CA LYS A 69 -4.54 -29.27 17.93
C LYS A 69 -3.17 -28.58 17.84
N ALA A 70 -3.08 -27.47 17.09
CA ALA A 70 -1.83 -26.71 16.96
C ALA A 70 -1.32 -26.18 18.32
N TYR A 71 -2.23 -25.76 19.19
CA TYR A 71 -1.90 -25.38 20.56
C TYR A 71 -1.34 -26.56 21.38
N LEU A 72 -1.99 -27.73 21.32
CA LEU A 72 -1.55 -28.93 22.04
C LEU A 72 -0.21 -29.47 21.54
N ASP A 73 0.02 -29.47 20.22
CA ASP A 73 1.32 -29.85 19.62
C ASP A 73 2.46 -28.94 20.14
N ARG A 74 2.14 -27.69 20.46
CA ARG A 74 3.13 -26.70 20.88
C ARG A 74 3.41 -26.71 22.38
N VAL A 75 2.36 -26.70 23.19
CA VAL A 75 2.45 -26.66 24.67
C VAL A 75 2.63 -28.04 25.28
N GLY A 76 2.28 -29.12 24.55
CA GLY A 76 2.41 -30.51 24.98
C GLY A 76 1.07 -31.14 25.39
N CYS A 77 0.93 -32.45 25.16
CA CYS A 77 -0.30 -33.22 25.40
C CYS A 77 -0.50 -33.64 26.87
N GLY A 78 0.08 -32.92 27.83
CA GLY A 78 -0.13 -33.20 29.26
C GLY A 78 -1.57 -32.92 29.70
N ALA A 79 -2.00 -33.47 30.85
CA ALA A 79 -3.36 -33.29 31.37
C ALA A 79 -3.76 -31.81 31.54
N ASP A 80 -2.82 -30.96 31.95
CA ASP A 80 -3.06 -29.51 32.09
C ASP A 80 -3.15 -28.80 30.73
N GLY A 81 -2.36 -29.22 29.74
CA GLY A 81 -2.42 -28.72 28.36
C GLY A 81 -3.77 -29.03 27.70
N MET A 82 -4.21 -30.29 27.79
CA MET A 82 -5.54 -30.72 27.31
C MET A 82 -6.68 -29.94 27.97
N ARG A 83 -6.63 -29.73 29.28
CA ARG A 83 -7.66 -28.97 30.00
C ARG A 83 -7.75 -27.51 29.55
N CYS A 84 -6.63 -26.89 29.18
CA CYS A 84 -6.61 -25.53 28.66
C CYS A 84 -7.15 -25.46 27.22
N GLY A 85 -6.76 -26.42 26.37
CA GLY A 85 -7.26 -26.55 24.99
C GLY A 85 -8.79 -26.61 24.92
N LEU A 86 -9.40 -27.50 25.71
CA LEU A 86 -10.86 -27.68 25.78
C LEU A 86 -11.64 -26.44 26.27
N ARG A 87 -10.95 -25.44 26.83
CA ARG A 87 -11.55 -24.20 27.35
C ARG A 87 -11.30 -23.01 26.44
N MET A 88 -10.57 -23.18 25.33
CA MET A 88 -10.31 -22.10 24.38
C MET A 88 -11.54 -21.81 23.54
N SER A 89 -11.88 -20.54 23.37
CA SER A 89 -12.93 -20.14 22.44
C SER A 89 -12.49 -20.43 21.00
N PRO A 90 -13.43 -20.85 20.12
CA PRO A 90 -13.25 -20.85 18.67
C PRO A 90 -12.89 -19.47 18.10
N SER A 91 -13.29 -18.40 18.78
CA SER A 91 -13.11 -17.02 18.31
C SER A 91 -12.00 -16.31 19.10
N PRO A 92 -10.90 -15.90 18.44
CA PRO A 92 -9.89 -15.04 19.07
C PRO A 92 -10.47 -13.67 19.45
N PHE A 93 -9.86 -13.02 20.46
CA PHE A 93 -10.25 -11.69 20.90
C PHE A 93 -9.40 -10.64 20.19
N LEU A 94 -10.02 -9.90 19.25
CA LEU A 94 -9.32 -8.88 18.48
C LEU A 94 -9.12 -7.61 19.29
N LEU A 95 -7.86 -7.24 19.42
CA LEU A 95 -7.40 -6.05 20.12
C LEU A 95 -7.12 -4.91 19.15
N PRO A 96 -7.72 -3.73 19.37
CA PRO A 96 -7.30 -2.51 18.69
C PRO A 96 -5.85 -2.17 19.01
N ARG A 97 -5.13 -1.66 18.01
CA ARG A 97 -3.76 -1.17 18.21
C ARG A 97 -3.66 -0.11 19.32
N ALA A 98 -4.62 0.83 19.35
CA ALA A 98 -4.66 1.86 20.39
C ALA A 98 -4.74 1.26 21.80
N LYS A 99 -5.49 0.16 21.96
CA LYS A 99 -5.61 -0.55 23.24
C LYS A 99 -4.37 -1.36 23.57
N LEU A 100 -3.72 -1.98 22.57
CA LEU A 100 -2.43 -2.63 22.77
C LEU A 100 -1.35 -1.63 23.25
N GLN A 101 -1.32 -0.44 22.65
CA GLN A 101 -0.41 0.64 23.08
C GLN A 101 -0.77 1.15 24.48
N GLU A 102 -2.05 1.36 24.78
CA GLU A 102 -2.52 1.73 26.13
C GLU A 102 -2.08 0.69 27.19
N MET A 103 -2.09 -0.60 26.87
CA MET A 103 -1.58 -1.68 27.74
C MET A 103 -0.04 -1.62 27.92
N ALA A 104 0.71 -1.31 26.86
CA ALA A 104 2.16 -1.15 26.94
C ALA A 104 2.56 0.07 27.80
N ASP A 105 1.89 1.20 27.59
CA ASP A 105 2.10 2.42 28.38
C ASP A 105 1.74 2.17 29.86
N LEU A 106 0.65 1.44 30.11
CA LEU A 106 0.25 1.02 31.45
C LEU A 106 1.31 0.16 32.11
N GLN A 107 1.90 -0.80 31.40
CA GLN A 107 3.01 -1.60 31.93
C GLN A 107 4.21 -0.72 32.31
N ALA A 108 4.63 0.20 31.44
CA ALA A 108 5.79 1.06 31.69
C ALA A 108 5.59 1.94 32.94
N VAL A 109 4.40 2.53 33.07
CA VAL A 109 4.03 3.35 34.22
C VAL A 109 3.92 2.51 35.49
N LEU A 110 3.31 1.32 35.42
CA LEU A 110 3.24 0.39 36.56
C LEU A 110 4.63 -0.05 37.01
N SER A 111 5.53 -0.43 36.11
CA SER A 111 6.89 -0.83 36.47
C SER A 111 7.65 0.30 37.17
N SER A 112 7.53 1.53 36.67
CA SER A 112 8.14 2.70 37.31
C SER A 112 7.58 2.94 38.72
N ALA A 113 6.27 2.80 38.88
CA ALA A 113 5.59 2.95 40.16
C ALA A 113 5.93 1.83 41.16
N LEU A 114 6.02 0.57 40.70
CA LEU A 114 6.42 -0.57 41.53
C LEU A 114 7.86 -0.41 42.01
N ALA A 115 8.79 -0.01 41.15
CA ALA A 115 10.16 0.29 41.55
C ALA A 115 10.22 1.37 42.64
N ALA A 116 9.40 2.43 42.50
CA ALA A 116 9.31 3.49 43.49
C ALA A 116 8.75 3.00 44.84
N VAL A 117 7.73 2.13 44.82
CA VAL A 117 7.17 1.51 46.03
C VAL A 117 8.21 0.64 46.72
N LEU A 118 8.87 -0.26 45.99
CA LEU A 118 9.89 -1.16 46.54
C LEU A 118 11.03 -0.38 47.21
N LYS A 119 11.47 0.72 46.60
CA LYS A 119 12.48 1.63 47.17
C LYS A 119 12.01 2.31 48.46
N SER A 120 10.78 2.82 48.46
CA SER A 120 10.30 3.71 49.53
C SER A 120 9.65 2.95 50.69
N TRP A 121 9.31 1.67 50.51
CA TRP A 121 8.70 0.85 51.56
C TRP A 121 9.67 0.55 52.71
N GLY A 122 10.98 0.40 52.41
CA GLY A 122 12.02 0.12 53.39
C GLY A 122 12.39 1.29 54.31
N THR A 123 12.08 2.54 53.95
CA THR A 123 12.55 3.72 54.69
C THR A 123 11.85 3.85 56.06
N PRO A 124 12.55 4.32 57.12
CA PRO A 124 11.92 4.66 58.40
C PRO A 124 10.67 5.54 58.22
N ASP A 125 9.62 5.27 58.99
CA ASP A 125 8.34 6.00 58.98
C ASP A 125 7.61 6.14 57.62
N SER A 126 7.94 5.29 56.65
CA SER A 126 7.26 5.26 55.34
C SER A 126 5.75 5.13 55.49
N TRP A 127 5.02 6.09 54.90
CA TRP A 127 3.56 6.04 54.87
C TRP A 127 3.04 4.84 54.08
N LEU A 128 3.85 4.29 53.15
CA LEU A 128 3.55 3.08 52.40
C LEU A 128 3.37 1.88 53.33
N ARG A 129 4.23 1.74 54.37
CA ARG A 129 4.09 0.67 55.37
C ARG A 129 2.84 0.81 56.22
N ARG A 130 2.46 2.06 56.56
CA ARG A 130 1.20 2.33 57.30
C ARG A 130 -0.04 2.00 56.46
N THR A 131 0.02 2.28 55.17
CA THR A 131 -1.11 2.08 54.23
C THR A 131 -1.20 0.63 53.74
N MET A 132 -0.09 -0.11 53.84
CA MET A 132 0.04 -1.51 53.43
C MET A 132 0.69 -2.32 54.57
N PRO A 133 -0.01 -2.51 55.71
CA PRO A 133 0.52 -3.24 56.84
C PRO A 133 0.65 -4.73 56.52
N LEU A 134 1.81 -5.35 56.73
CA LEU A 134 2.00 -6.78 56.49
C LEU A 134 2.12 -7.55 57.81
N PRO A 135 1.84 -8.87 57.83
CA PRO A 135 2.13 -9.70 58.99
C PRO A 135 3.57 -9.52 59.46
N LYS A 136 3.80 -9.52 60.78
CA LYS A 136 5.11 -9.23 61.38
C LYS A 136 6.26 -9.99 60.71
N ARG A 137 6.10 -11.30 60.50
CA ARG A 137 7.12 -12.13 59.82
C ARG A 137 7.44 -11.66 58.40
N ALA A 138 6.44 -11.25 57.63
CA ALA A 138 6.65 -10.71 56.28
C ALA A 138 7.36 -9.35 56.34
N THR A 139 6.98 -8.50 57.29
CA THR A 139 7.64 -7.22 57.55
C THR A 139 9.12 -7.41 57.90
N ASP A 140 9.43 -8.33 58.82
CA ASP A 140 10.80 -8.63 59.24
C ASP A 140 11.65 -9.17 58.07
N VAL A 141 11.08 -10.01 57.21
CA VAL A 141 11.76 -10.49 56.00
C VAL A 141 12.05 -9.32 55.04
N LEU A 142 11.08 -8.46 54.76
CA LEU A 142 11.27 -7.33 53.84
C LEU A 142 12.26 -6.29 54.38
N LEU A 143 12.24 -6.00 55.68
CA LEU A 143 13.22 -5.11 56.30
C LEU A 143 14.64 -5.69 56.21
N ARG A 144 14.79 -6.99 56.45
CA ARG A 144 16.06 -7.68 56.19
C ARG A 144 16.46 -7.59 54.71
N CYS A 145 15.54 -7.77 53.77
CA CYS A 145 15.84 -7.54 52.35
C CYS A 145 16.35 -6.11 52.10
N CYS A 146 15.75 -5.09 52.74
CA CYS A 146 16.21 -3.71 52.62
C CYS A 146 17.66 -3.56 53.14
N GLU A 147 18.00 -4.22 54.24
CA GLU A 147 19.38 -4.24 54.77
C GLU A 147 20.36 -4.89 53.78
N PHE A 148 20.00 -6.02 53.16
CA PHE A 148 20.80 -6.64 52.10
C PHE A 148 21.03 -5.73 50.89
N THR A 149 20.12 -4.78 50.66
CA THR A 149 20.21 -3.84 49.54
C THR A 149 20.95 -2.54 49.87
N ASN A 150 21.34 -2.32 51.13
CA ASN A 150 22.06 -1.12 51.54
C ASN A 150 23.35 -0.94 50.74
N GLY A 151 23.50 0.21 50.08
CA GLY A 151 24.65 0.54 49.25
C GLY A 151 24.53 0.13 47.77
N LEU A 152 23.44 -0.54 47.35
CA LEU A 152 23.17 -0.79 45.94
C LEU A 152 22.50 0.43 45.28
N PRO A 153 22.89 0.82 44.05
CA PRO A 153 22.20 1.86 43.30
C PRO A 153 20.71 1.55 43.11
N ASN A 154 19.87 2.58 43.15
CA ASN A 154 18.40 2.49 42.99
C ASN A 154 17.95 1.75 41.70
N THR A 155 18.80 1.65 40.68
CA THR A 155 18.53 0.97 39.40
C THR A 155 18.78 -0.53 39.43
N LYS A 156 19.29 -1.09 40.54
CA LYS A 156 19.68 -2.50 40.61
C LYS A 156 18.63 -3.46 41.17
N LEU A 157 17.54 -2.97 41.78
CA LEU A 157 16.52 -3.86 42.34
C LEU A 157 15.63 -4.44 41.24
N PRO A 158 15.65 -5.77 40.99
CA PRO A 158 14.75 -6.37 40.03
C PRO A 158 13.31 -6.31 40.53
N ILE A 159 12.38 -6.01 39.61
CA ILE A 159 10.94 -6.08 39.89
C ILE A 159 10.46 -7.53 39.68
N GLY A 160 11.13 -8.30 38.82
CA GLY A 160 10.69 -9.64 38.43
C GLY A 160 9.48 -9.61 37.50
N CYS A 161 8.75 -10.73 37.46
CA CYS A 161 7.54 -10.90 36.70
C CYS A 161 6.30 -10.44 37.48
N PHE A 162 5.38 -9.78 36.82
CA PHE A 162 4.05 -9.50 37.36
C PHE A 162 3.03 -9.42 36.23
N ARG A 163 1.77 -9.75 36.57
CA ARG A 163 0.66 -9.79 35.63
C ARG A 163 -0.53 -8.98 36.14
N PRO A 164 -0.67 -7.73 35.71
CA PRO A 164 -1.88 -6.95 35.93
C PRO A 164 -3.08 -7.59 35.22
N ASP A 165 -4.17 -7.78 35.97
CA ASP A 165 -5.45 -8.23 35.45
C ASP A 165 -6.35 -7.00 35.23
N VAL A 166 -6.87 -6.85 34.01
CA VAL A 166 -7.49 -5.62 33.52
C VAL A 166 -8.96 -5.87 33.17
N LEU A 167 -9.85 -5.16 33.85
CA LEU A 167 -11.28 -5.11 33.54
C LEU A 167 -11.52 -4.13 32.38
N ILE A 168 -12.54 -4.43 31.56
CA ILE A 168 -13.00 -3.52 30.50
C ILE A 168 -14.35 -2.94 30.92
N GLY A 169 -14.37 -1.66 31.28
CA GLY A 169 -15.61 -0.95 31.64
C GLY A 169 -16.58 -0.82 30.45
N GLU A 170 -17.86 -0.56 30.72
CA GLU A 170 -18.87 -0.34 29.66
C GLU A 170 -18.48 0.76 28.66
N ASP A 171 -17.78 1.77 29.14
CA ASP A 171 -17.20 2.87 28.36
C ASP A 171 -15.90 2.52 27.61
N GLY A 172 -15.43 1.28 27.70
CA GLY A 172 -14.21 0.80 27.06
C GLY A 172 -12.90 1.18 27.78
N ARG A 173 -12.95 1.75 28.99
CA ARG A 173 -11.75 2.02 29.80
C ARG A 173 -11.15 0.73 30.34
N LEU A 174 -9.82 0.64 30.29
CA LEU A 174 -9.03 -0.43 30.88
C LEU A 174 -8.76 -0.12 32.35
N GLN A 175 -9.14 -1.02 33.27
CA GLN A 175 -8.96 -0.81 34.71
C GLN A 175 -8.34 -2.02 35.41
N VAL A 176 -7.15 -1.84 35.99
CA VAL A 176 -6.42 -2.85 36.76
C VAL A 176 -7.14 -3.12 38.07
N CYS A 177 -7.58 -4.36 38.27
CA CYS A 177 -8.31 -4.80 39.46
C CYS A 177 -7.49 -5.69 40.40
N GLU A 178 -6.38 -6.27 39.92
CA GLU A 178 -5.43 -7.10 40.65
C GLU A 178 -4.07 -7.12 39.91
N ILE A 179 -2.97 -7.30 40.64
CA ILE A 179 -1.64 -7.57 40.06
C ILE A 179 -1.19 -8.92 40.61
N ASN A 180 -1.10 -9.93 39.75
CA ASN A 180 -0.60 -11.24 40.13
C ASN A 180 0.93 -11.25 40.04
N ALA A 181 1.61 -11.45 41.17
CA ALA A 181 3.08 -11.48 41.19
C ALA A 181 3.65 -12.61 42.08
N ARG A 182 2.76 -13.45 42.62
CA ARG A 182 3.11 -14.61 43.45
C ARG A 182 3.79 -15.73 42.66
N PHE A 183 3.30 -16.01 41.47
CA PHE A 183 3.73 -17.11 40.60
C PHE A 183 4.33 -16.50 39.33
N ALA A 184 5.62 -16.75 39.11
CA ALA A 184 6.42 -15.91 38.22
C ALA A 184 5.97 -15.97 36.75
N LEU A 185 5.63 -17.17 36.26
CA LEU A 185 5.34 -17.41 34.84
C LEU A 185 3.90 -17.86 34.60
N ASN A 186 2.96 -17.47 35.46
CA ASN A 186 1.57 -17.87 35.37
C ASN A 186 0.86 -17.27 34.12
N ALA A 187 0.37 -18.15 33.24
CA ALA A 187 -0.23 -17.86 31.93
C ALA A 187 0.73 -17.35 30.84
N PHE A 188 2.05 -17.35 31.08
CA PHE A 188 3.05 -16.95 30.09
C PHE A 188 3.17 -17.96 28.94
N PHE A 189 3.37 -19.24 29.25
CA PHE A 189 3.52 -20.28 28.23
C PHE A 189 2.18 -20.65 27.60
N LEU A 190 1.09 -20.53 28.35
CA LEU A 190 -0.26 -20.61 27.81
C LEU A 190 -0.51 -19.53 26.74
N THR A 191 -0.13 -18.28 27.02
CA THR A 191 -0.23 -17.18 26.05
C THR A 191 0.65 -17.44 24.82
N LEU A 192 1.90 -17.88 25.03
CA LEU A 192 2.80 -18.23 23.95
C LEU A 192 2.24 -19.36 23.08
N GLY A 193 1.68 -20.40 23.67
CA GLY A 193 1.01 -21.48 22.96
C GLY A 193 -0.14 -20.98 22.09
N CYS A 194 -1.01 -20.12 22.61
CA CYS A 194 -2.10 -19.52 21.81
C CYS A 194 -1.55 -18.68 20.65
N ALA A 195 -0.51 -17.89 20.91
CA ALA A 195 0.14 -17.06 19.91
C ALA A 195 0.78 -17.91 18.79
N GLU A 196 1.48 -18.98 19.14
CA GLU A 196 2.10 -19.88 18.18
C GLU A 196 1.08 -20.73 17.42
N ALA A 197 -0.01 -21.17 18.07
CA ALA A 197 -1.11 -21.84 17.40
C ALA A 197 -1.80 -20.94 16.37
N LEU A 198 -1.98 -19.65 16.68
CA LEU A 198 -2.48 -18.65 15.73
C LEU A 198 -1.47 -18.42 14.60
N HIS A 199 -0.17 -18.47 14.91
CA HIS A 199 0.90 -18.28 13.93
C HIS A 199 1.00 -19.44 12.93
N LEU A 200 0.84 -20.66 13.43
CA LEU A 200 1.01 -21.92 12.70
C LEU A 200 -0.29 -22.45 12.11
N ALA A 201 -1.44 -21.82 12.42
CA ALA A 201 -2.70 -22.15 11.80
C ALA A 201 -2.52 -22.10 10.27
N PRO A 202 -2.85 -23.18 9.53
CA PRO A 202 -2.69 -23.19 8.09
C PRO A 202 -3.38 -21.97 7.49
N SER A 203 -2.77 -21.36 6.47
CA SER A 203 -3.35 -20.21 5.79
C SER A 203 -4.71 -20.58 5.17
N SER A 204 -4.91 -21.87 4.85
CA SER A 204 -6.15 -22.49 4.38
C SER A 204 -7.22 -22.66 5.46
N SER A 205 -6.88 -22.50 6.73
CA SER A 205 -7.86 -22.49 7.82
C SER A 205 -8.72 -21.24 7.76
N LEU A 206 -9.92 -21.33 8.33
CA LEU A 206 -10.83 -20.18 8.44
C LEU A 206 -10.17 -19.02 9.18
N LEU A 207 -9.41 -19.28 10.24
CA LEU A 207 -8.68 -18.23 10.96
C LEU A 207 -7.65 -17.52 10.08
N GLY A 208 -6.95 -18.24 9.20
CA GLY A 208 -6.03 -17.66 8.22
C GLY A 208 -6.71 -16.69 7.23
N SER A 209 -7.90 -17.03 6.75
CA SER A 209 -8.63 -16.20 5.78
C SER A 209 -9.22 -14.91 6.38
N LEU A 210 -9.52 -14.91 7.68
CA LEU A 210 -10.10 -13.77 8.40
C LEU A 210 -9.16 -12.57 8.47
N GLY A 211 -7.88 -12.73 8.17
CA GLY A 211 -6.89 -11.65 8.23
C GLY A 211 -6.66 -11.19 9.66
N ILE A 212 -6.41 -12.17 10.54
CA ILE A 212 -6.01 -11.95 11.93
C ILE A 212 -4.55 -12.35 12.10
N GLY A 213 -3.85 -11.65 12.97
CA GLY A 213 -2.43 -11.83 13.23
C GLY A 213 -2.13 -12.03 14.71
N VAL A 214 -0.98 -12.65 14.97
CA VAL A 214 -0.46 -12.82 16.33
C VAL A 214 0.02 -11.49 16.88
N VAL A 215 -0.10 -11.29 18.19
CA VAL A 215 0.52 -10.14 18.85
C VAL A 215 2.04 -10.35 18.90
N PRO A 216 2.87 -9.49 18.28
CA PRO A 216 4.29 -9.83 18.06
C PRO A 216 5.11 -10.03 19.32
N SER A 217 4.86 -9.24 20.36
CA SER A 217 5.61 -9.29 21.62
C SER A 217 5.50 -10.63 22.33
N THR A 218 4.41 -11.38 22.10
CA THR A 218 4.25 -12.70 22.72
C THR A 218 5.18 -13.74 22.11
N GLN A 219 5.73 -13.52 20.91
CA GLN A 219 6.67 -14.44 20.25
C GLN A 219 8.10 -14.35 20.80
N SER A 220 8.48 -13.28 21.50
CA SER A 220 9.80 -13.14 22.14
C SER A 220 9.81 -13.61 23.61
N LEU A 221 8.70 -14.14 24.10
CA LEU A 221 8.47 -14.42 25.51
C LEU A 221 9.52 -15.37 26.11
N VAL A 222 9.86 -16.48 25.44
CA VAL A 222 10.88 -17.43 25.93
C VAL A 222 12.25 -16.78 25.97
N THR A 223 12.64 -16.06 24.92
CA THR A 223 13.94 -15.41 24.82
C THR A 223 14.13 -14.38 25.95
N GLU A 224 13.12 -13.57 26.25
CA GLU A 224 13.21 -12.59 27.35
C GLU A 224 13.25 -13.26 28.74
N ILE A 225 12.55 -14.38 28.95
CA ILE A 225 12.65 -15.15 30.20
C ILE A 225 14.05 -15.76 30.35
N VAL A 226 14.60 -16.36 29.29
CA VAL A 226 15.91 -17.03 29.33
C VAL A 226 17.05 -16.06 29.62
N LYS A 227 17.00 -14.83 29.10
CA LYS A 227 17.99 -13.76 29.39
C LYS A 227 18.15 -13.46 30.88
N ARG A 228 17.16 -13.83 31.71
CA ARG A 228 17.19 -13.66 33.15
C ARG A 228 18.17 -14.60 33.85
N PHE A 229 18.54 -15.69 33.19
CA PHE A 229 19.27 -16.81 33.77
C PHE A 229 20.61 -17.03 33.08
N GLN A 230 21.57 -17.60 33.81
CA GLN A 230 22.88 -17.99 33.29
C GLN A 230 22.76 -19.37 32.63
N PRO A 231 23.05 -19.53 31.32
CA PRO A 231 22.80 -20.80 30.62
C PRO A 231 23.64 -21.99 31.11
N LYS A 232 24.83 -21.71 31.66
CA LYS A 232 25.74 -22.76 32.17
C LYS A 232 25.41 -23.25 33.58
N GLU A 233 24.47 -22.60 34.26
CA GLU A 233 24.11 -22.91 35.64
C GLU A 233 22.73 -23.59 35.68
N THR A 234 22.53 -24.52 36.60
CA THR A 234 21.22 -25.16 36.80
C THR A 234 20.20 -24.15 37.31
N LEU A 235 19.02 -24.11 36.68
CA LEU A 235 17.86 -23.34 37.13
C LEU A 235 16.99 -24.18 38.07
N PHE A 236 17.00 -23.81 39.36
CA PHE A 236 16.21 -24.48 40.38
C PHE A 236 14.80 -23.91 40.45
N VAL A 237 13.77 -24.70 40.16
CA VAL A 237 12.35 -24.30 40.29
C VAL A 237 11.84 -24.80 41.63
N ILE A 238 11.62 -23.89 42.57
CA ILE A 238 11.26 -24.19 43.95
C ILE A 238 9.73 -24.21 44.07
N VAL A 239 9.16 -25.39 44.28
CA VAL A 239 7.71 -25.62 44.21
C VAL A 239 7.21 -26.32 45.46
N GLY A 240 6.18 -25.75 46.07
CA GLY A 240 5.48 -26.31 47.24
C GLY A 240 4.21 -27.03 46.83
N ARG A 241 3.06 -26.58 47.37
CA ARG A 241 1.74 -27.18 47.10
C ARG A 241 1.03 -26.70 45.84
N GLU A 242 1.51 -25.64 45.17
CA GLU A 242 0.87 -25.16 43.94
C GLU A 242 1.06 -26.17 42.81
N ARG A 243 0.04 -26.31 41.95
CA ARG A 243 0.18 -27.10 40.72
C ARG A 243 1.09 -26.37 39.75
N LEU A 244 1.97 -27.11 39.09
CA LEU A 244 2.96 -26.55 38.17
C LEU A 244 2.32 -25.74 37.03
N ASN A 245 1.12 -26.10 36.54
CA ASN A 245 0.41 -25.40 35.46
C ASN A 245 1.38 -25.02 34.31
N ASP A 246 1.59 -23.73 34.03
CA ASP A 246 2.54 -23.21 33.03
C ASP A 246 3.99 -23.69 33.23
N LEU A 247 4.45 -23.87 34.46
CA LEU A 247 5.80 -24.36 34.72
C LEU A 247 5.97 -25.83 34.33
N ALA A 248 4.88 -26.62 34.22
CA ALA A 248 4.98 -28.02 33.82
C ALA A 248 5.64 -28.20 32.44
N VAL A 249 5.49 -27.20 31.57
CA VAL A 249 6.01 -27.20 30.19
C VAL A 249 7.31 -26.41 30.03
N LEU A 250 7.84 -25.83 31.12
CA LEU A 250 9.02 -24.96 31.09
C LEU A 250 10.23 -25.64 30.43
N GLU A 251 10.52 -26.88 30.84
CA GLU A 251 11.66 -27.64 30.31
C GLU A 251 11.47 -27.98 28.82
N GLU A 252 10.27 -28.40 28.43
CA GLU A 252 9.93 -28.67 27.03
C GLU A 252 10.04 -27.40 26.18
N MET A 253 9.55 -26.27 26.68
CA MET A 253 9.65 -24.98 26.00
C MET A 253 11.10 -24.52 25.87
N PHE A 254 11.93 -24.68 26.91
CA PHE A 254 13.36 -24.39 26.80
C PHE A 254 14.05 -25.32 25.80
N HIS A 255 13.71 -26.61 25.80
CA HIS A 255 14.25 -27.57 24.84
C HIS A 255 13.92 -27.22 23.39
N LYS A 256 12.66 -26.89 23.10
CA LYS A 256 12.20 -26.51 21.75
C LYS A 256 12.86 -25.23 21.22
N HIS A 257 13.45 -24.38 22.08
CA HIS A 257 14.12 -23.13 21.70
C HIS A 257 15.66 -23.15 21.84
N ARG A 258 16.28 -24.32 22.07
CA ARG A 258 17.75 -24.46 22.18
C ARG A 258 18.53 -24.04 20.93
N GLY A 259 17.88 -23.99 19.77
CA GLY A 259 18.48 -23.47 18.53
C GLY A 259 18.49 -21.94 18.45
N ASP A 260 17.58 -21.27 19.16
CA ASP A 260 17.39 -19.82 19.11
C ASP A 260 18.13 -19.08 20.24
N CYS A 261 18.33 -19.75 21.39
CA CYS A 261 19.03 -19.19 22.55
C CYS A 261 19.65 -20.27 23.45
N ASP A 262 20.73 -19.91 24.15
CA ASP A 262 21.35 -20.77 25.16
C ASP A 262 20.44 -20.85 26.40
N VAL A 263 19.89 -22.05 26.69
CA VAL A 263 18.97 -22.26 27.83
C VAL A 263 19.63 -23.06 28.97
N PRO A 264 19.33 -22.74 30.24
CA PRO A 264 19.82 -23.53 31.38
C PRO A 264 19.11 -24.89 31.50
N SER A 265 19.74 -25.83 32.20
CA SER A 265 19.06 -27.04 32.68
C SER A 265 18.08 -26.69 33.78
N VAL A 266 16.90 -27.33 33.80
CA VAL A 266 15.83 -27.05 34.76
C VAL A 266 15.77 -28.17 35.79
N ARG A 267 15.60 -27.83 37.07
CA ARG A 267 15.45 -28.79 38.16
C ARG A 267 14.39 -28.37 39.17
N TYR A 268 13.33 -29.18 39.31
CA TYR A 268 12.28 -28.95 40.31
C TYR A 268 12.71 -29.42 41.69
N VAL A 269 12.48 -28.60 42.72
CA VAL A 269 12.90 -28.85 44.10
C VAL A 269 11.80 -28.46 45.08
N HIS A 270 11.57 -29.29 46.09
CA HIS A 270 10.64 -28.99 47.18
C HIS A 270 11.33 -28.17 48.28
N PRO A 271 10.67 -27.21 48.95
CA PRO A 271 11.26 -26.39 50.01
C PRO A 271 12.00 -27.17 51.11
N ASN A 272 11.51 -28.36 51.47
CA ASN A 272 12.12 -29.21 52.51
C ASN A 272 13.51 -29.74 52.14
N GLN A 273 13.92 -29.62 50.87
CA GLN A 273 15.24 -30.01 50.37
C GLN A 273 16.26 -28.86 50.48
N LEU A 274 15.84 -27.66 50.86
CA LEU A 274 16.70 -26.48 50.92
C LEU A 274 17.32 -26.30 52.31
N ARG A 275 18.60 -25.93 52.37
CA ARG A 275 19.31 -25.56 53.60
C ARG A 275 20.18 -24.33 53.35
N GLY A 276 20.48 -23.57 54.39
CA GLY A 276 21.53 -22.54 54.33
C GLY A 276 22.90 -23.19 54.11
N GLY A 277 23.71 -22.62 53.22
CA GLY A 277 25.05 -23.09 52.94
C GLY A 277 26.07 -22.65 53.99
N LYS A 278 27.33 -23.11 53.85
CA LYS A 278 28.42 -22.80 54.80
C LYS A 278 28.78 -21.31 54.85
N LYS A 279 28.55 -20.57 53.76
CA LYS A 279 28.72 -19.11 53.71
C LYS A 279 27.39 -18.45 54.03
N GLN A 280 27.40 -17.39 54.84
CA GLN A 280 26.20 -16.59 55.09
C GLN A 280 25.62 -16.11 53.76
N GLY A 281 24.29 -16.21 53.59
CA GLY A 281 23.59 -15.86 52.34
C GLY A 281 23.76 -16.85 51.18
N SER A 282 24.39 -18.01 51.39
CA SER A 282 24.41 -19.09 50.39
C SER A 282 23.26 -20.08 50.60
N LEU A 283 22.74 -20.64 49.50
CA LEU A 283 21.63 -21.61 49.52
C LEU A 283 22.10 -22.92 48.89
N VAL A 284 21.78 -24.05 49.52
CA VAL A 284 22.10 -25.39 49.00
C VAL A 284 20.86 -26.28 48.94
N CYS A 285 20.83 -27.16 47.95
CA CYS A 285 19.82 -28.20 47.77
C CYS A 285 20.41 -29.57 48.15
N VAL A 286 19.73 -30.26 49.06
CA VAL A 286 20.07 -31.63 49.49
C VAL A 286 19.12 -32.58 48.77
N SER A 287 19.67 -33.49 47.95
CA SER A 287 18.89 -34.41 47.13
C SER A 287 18.85 -35.79 47.78
N ASP A 288 17.75 -36.52 47.62
CA ASP A 288 17.72 -37.93 48.01
C ASP A 288 18.71 -38.72 47.13
N GLY A 289 19.73 -39.32 47.75
CA GLY A 289 20.71 -40.16 47.07
C GLY A 289 22.03 -39.50 46.61
N LYS A 290 22.31 -38.23 46.94
CA LYS A 290 23.65 -37.62 46.76
C LYS A 290 24.28 -37.28 48.12
N ASP A 291 25.54 -37.68 48.32
CA ASP A 291 26.29 -37.41 49.57
C ASP A 291 26.67 -35.92 49.76
N ALA A 292 26.65 -35.11 48.69
CA ALA A 292 27.08 -33.71 48.72
C ALA A 292 25.94 -32.72 48.36
N PRO A 293 25.68 -31.68 49.17
CA PRO A 293 24.73 -30.60 48.85
C PRO A 293 25.17 -29.81 47.61
N GLU A 294 24.23 -29.52 46.71
CA GLU A 294 24.47 -28.71 45.51
C GLU A 294 24.17 -27.23 45.79
N THR A 295 24.99 -26.31 45.30
CA THR A 295 24.77 -24.87 45.51
C THR A 295 23.72 -24.32 44.55
N VAL A 296 22.70 -23.64 45.08
CA VAL A 296 21.68 -22.96 44.29
C VAL A 296 22.20 -21.58 43.91
N LYS A 297 22.50 -21.40 42.61
CA LYS A 297 23.01 -20.12 42.06
C LYS A 297 21.93 -19.28 41.39
N GLN A 298 20.84 -19.90 40.96
CA GLN A 298 19.68 -19.22 40.39
C GLN A 298 18.42 -20.06 40.60
N CYS A 299 17.28 -19.40 40.79
CA CYS A 299 16.03 -20.10 41.04
C CYS A 299 14.79 -19.36 40.56
N ILE A 300 13.71 -20.13 40.35
CA ILE A 300 12.34 -19.64 40.27
C ILE A 300 11.61 -19.99 41.57
N LEU A 301 10.87 -19.04 42.14
CA LEU A 301 10.02 -19.26 43.32
C LEU A 301 8.57 -19.41 42.90
N GLU A 302 8.01 -20.60 43.12
CA GLU A 302 6.60 -20.91 42.90
C GLU A 302 5.96 -21.38 44.21
N LEU A 303 6.03 -20.51 45.23
CA LEU A 303 5.59 -20.79 46.60
C LEU A 303 4.41 -19.92 47.01
N HIS A 304 3.53 -20.51 47.83
CA HIS A 304 2.53 -19.72 48.54
C HIS A 304 3.20 -18.80 49.57
N GLN A 305 2.66 -17.61 49.84
CA GLN A 305 3.29 -16.66 50.77
C GLN A 305 3.51 -17.28 52.16
N ASP A 306 2.56 -18.07 52.67
CA ASP A 306 2.71 -18.78 53.93
C ASP A 306 3.77 -19.91 53.86
N GLU A 307 3.97 -20.56 52.71
CA GLU A 307 5.08 -21.50 52.51
C GLU A 307 6.43 -20.78 52.54
N LEU A 308 6.53 -19.63 51.87
CA LEU A 308 7.73 -18.79 51.85
C LEU A 308 8.08 -18.29 53.26
N LEU A 309 7.09 -17.81 54.02
CA LEU A 309 7.31 -17.26 55.36
C LEU A 309 7.60 -18.33 56.43
N ARG A 310 7.23 -19.60 56.20
CA ARG A 310 7.56 -20.75 57.06
C ARG A 310 8.99 -21.28 56.86
N LEU A 311 9.72 -20.82 55.84
CA LEU A 311 11.12 -21.20 55.64
C LEU A 311 11.99 -20.73 56.80
N SER A 312 13.06 -21.48 57.09
CA SER A 312 14.05 -21.09 58.10
C SER A 312 14.77 -19.81 57.71
N ASP A 313 15.23 -19.03 58.69
CA ASP A 313 15.94 -17.77 58.43
C ASP A 313 17.17 -17.97 57.52
N SER A 314 17.92 -19.05 57.71
CA SER A 314 19.08 -19.38 56.88
C SER A 314 18.74 -19.64 55.40
N VAL A 315 17.55 -20.18 55.11
CA VAL A 315 17.09 -20.39 53.73
C VAL A 315 16.60 -19.07 53.15
N LEU A 316 15.85 -18.28 53.94
CA LEU A 316 15.38 -16.95 53.54
C LEU A 316 16.53 -16.00 53.24
N ASP A 317 17.62 -16.03 54.01
CA ASP A 317 18.83 -15.24 53.75
C ASP A 317 19.46 -15.62 52.41
N GLY A 318 19.51 -16.92 52.10
CA GLY A 318 19.98 -17.43 50.81
C GLY A 318 19.12 -16.97 49.63
N ILE A 319 17.80 -17.07 49.76
CA ILE A 319 16.86 -16.61 48.72
C ILE A 319 16.90 -15.07 48.58
N THR A 320 17.07 -14.35 49.70
CA THR A 320 17.21 -12.89 49.70
C THR A 320 18.49 -12.48 48.96
N ALA A 321 19.62 -13.12 49.24
CA ALA A 321 20.87 -12.86 48.54
C ALA A 321 20.73 -13.13 47.02
N LEU A 322 20.06 -14.23 46.62
CA LEU A 322 19.75 -14.50 45.21
C LEU A 322 18.81 -13.45 44.60
N SER A 323 17.81 -12.97 45.33
CA SER A 323 16.89 -11.92 44.89
C SER A 323 17.62 -10.61 44.61
N VAL A 324 18.51 -10.20 45.53
CA VAL A 324 19.32 -8.98 45.41
C VAL A 324 20.37 -9.11 44.29
N ALA A 325 20.95 -10.29 44.12
CA ALA A 325 21.88 -10.58 43.03
C ALA A 325 21.20 -10.68 41.66
N SER A 326 19.87 -10.54 41.59
CA SER A 326 19.12 -10.73 40.35
C SER A 326 19.32 -12.15 39.81
N CYS A 327 19.23 -13.16 40.67
CA CYS A 327 19.29 -14.59 40.33
C CYS A 327 18.05 -15.37 40.80
N CYS A 328 17.02 -14.67 41.30
CA CYS A 328 15.78 -15.27 41.80
C CYS A 328 14.56 -14.62 41.11
N LEU A 329 13.67 -15.45 40.56
CA LEU A 329 12.45 -15.01 39.87
C LEU A 329 11.20 -15.70 40.43
N ASN A 330 10.26 -15.04 41.09
CA ASN A 330 10.24 -13.63 41.45
C ASN A 330 11.06 -13.34 42.71
N PRO A 331 11.63 -12.13 42.83
CA PRO A 331 12.21 -11.68 44.09
C PRO A 331 11.19 -11.73 45.24
N ILE A 332 11.67 -11.96 46.46
CA ILE A 332 10.81 -12.05 47.67
C ILE A 332 9.89 -10.83 47.83
N TRP A 333 10.42 -9.62 47.61
CA TRP A 333 9.64 -8.40 47.76
C TRP A 333 8.52 -8.28 46.72
N THR A 334 8.69 -8.85 45.53
CA THR A 334 7.66 -8.88 44.50
C THR A 334 6.52 -9.81 44.90
N ILE A 335 6.83 -10.97 45.48
CA ILE A 335 5.82 -11.93 45.95
C ILE A 335 5.02 -11.37 47.14
N LEU A 336 5.68 -10.65 48.05
CA LEU A 336 5.05 -10.13 49.28
C LEU A 336 4.37 -8.77 49.10
N LEU A 337 4.91 -7.88 48.24
CA LEU A 337 4.34 -6.55 48.00
C LEU A 337 3.50 -6.53 46.73
N CYS A 338 4.06 -6.89 45.57
CA CYS A 338 3.38 -6.71 44.28
C CYS A 338 2.07 -7.50 44.14
N HIS A 339 1.98 -8.67 44.77
CA HIS A 339 0.78 -9.52 44.75
C HIS A 339 -0.33 -9.06 45.70
N ASP A 340 -0.01 -8.26 46.72
CA ASP A 340 -0.97 -7.89 47.75
C ASP A 340 -1.88 -6.74 47.28
N LYS A 341 -3.20 -6.95 47.36
CA LYS A 341 -4.19 -6.04 46.76
C LYS A 341 -4.20 -4.62 47.36
N ARG A 342 -3.65 -4.42 48.55
CA ARG A 342 -3.52 -3.09 49.16
C ARG A 342 -2.60 -2.18 48.36
N LEU A 343 -1.68 -2.76 47.61
CA LEU A 343 -0.81 -2.05 46.69
C LEU A 343 -1.57 -1.20 45.67
N LEU A 344 -2.76 -1.62 45.23
CA LEU A 344 -3.55 -0.84 44.27
C LEU A 344 -3.94 0.53 44.84
N GLY A 345 -4.31 0.58 46.13
CA GLY A 345 -4.59 1.83 46.83
C GLY A 345 -3.34 2.71 46.98
N VAL A 346 -2.19 2.09 47.24
CA VAL A 346 -0.89 2.75 47.30
C VAL A 346 -0.49 3.35 45.96
N LEU A 347 -0.53 2.57 44.87
CA LEU A 347 -0.16 3.01 43.52
C LEU A 347 -1.02 4.20 43.05
N ARG A 348 -2.31 4.20 43.39
CA ARG A 348 -3.24 5.30 43.09
C ARG A 348 -2.93 6.58 43.90
N SER A 349 -2.25 6.45 45.04
CA SER A 349 -2.00 7.51 46.02
C SER A 349 -0.55 8.01 46.03
N LEU A 350 0.31 7.51 45.14
CA LEU A 350 1.71 7.95 45.05
C LEU A 350 1.83 9.47 44.89
N THR A 351 2.79 10.06 45.61
CA THR A 351 3.06 11.49 45.59
C THR A 351 4.20 11.81 44.63
N SER A 352 4.54 13.10 44.48
CA SER A 352 5.71 13.51 43.70
C SER A 352 7.04 13.08 44.33
N GLN A 353 7.04 12.65 45.59
CA GLN A 353 8.25 12.13 46.25
C GLN A 353 8.61 10.74 45.70
N GLU A 354 7.62 9.85 45.55
CA GLU A 354 7.86 8.51 45.04
C GLU A 354 7.87 8.47 43.51
N LEU A 355 6.90 9.13 42.87
CA LEU A 355 6.76 9.16 41.41
C LEU A 355 6.68 10.61 40.92
N PRO A 356 7.83 11.23 40.53
CA PRO A 356 7.89 12.64 40.17
C PRO A 356 6.97 13.02 38.99
N ASP A 357 6.86 12.13 38.00
CA ASP A 357 6.04 12.35 36.81
C ASP A 357 4.56 12.51 37.16
N LYS A 358 4.03 13.71 36.86
CA LYS A 358 2.63 14.08 37.11
C LYS A 358 1.66 13.37 36.17
N GLU A 359 2.03 13.18 34.91
CA GLU A 359 1.19 12.51 33.92
C GLU A 359 1.13 11.02 34.22
N ALA A 360 2.25 10.38 34.59
CA ALA A 360 2.26 9.01 35.07
C ALA A 360 1.33 8.79 36.27
N ARG A 361 1.36 9.68 37.28
CA ARG A 361 0.44 9.61 38.43
C ARG A 361 -1.04 9.79 38.03
N ARG A 362 -1.34 10.71 37.10
CA ARG A 362 -2.71 10.87 36.56
C ARG A 362 -3.14 9.61 35.80
N PHE A 363 -2.23 9.01 35.04
CA PHE A 363 -2.45 7.78 34.29
C PHE A 363 -2.78 6.61 35.22
N LEU A 364 -2.04 6.43 36.32
CA LEU A 364 -2.36 5.43 37.35
C LEU A 364 -3.74 5.66 37.97
N LYS A 365 -4.09 6.91 38.32
CA LYS A 365 -5.43 7.24 38.83
C LYS A 365 -6.55 6.99 37.82
N LYS A 366 -6.28 7.02 36.53
CA LYS A 366 -7.26 6.66 35.50
C LYS A 366 -7.43 5.13 35.42
N HIS A 367 -6.34 4.37 35.45
CA HIS A 367 -6.33 2.94 35.12
C HIS A 367 -6.31 1.98 36.31
N ILE A 368 -6.09 2.43 37.55
CA ILE A 368 -6.20 1.57 38.74
C ILE A 368 -7.57 1.75 39.37
N VAL A 369 -8.29 0.65 39.60
CA VAL A 369 -9.61 0.71 40.26
C VAL A 369 -9.48 1.34 41.65
N PRO A 370 -10.33 2.32 42.02
CA PRO A 370 -10.33 2.91 43.36
C PRO A 370 -10.35 1.83 44.44
N THR A 371 -9.32 1.80 45.29
CA THR A 371 -9.08 0.74 46.27
C THR A 371 -8.62 1.36 47.59
N THR A 372 -9.17 0.87 48.70
CA THR A 372 -8.86 1.32 50.06
C THR A 372 -8.61 0.12 50.98
N HIS A 373 -7.58 0.24 51.83
CA HIS A 373 -7.30 -0.73 52.88
C HIS A 373 -8.33 -0.63 54.02
N LEU A 374 -8.73 -1.78 54.58
CA LEU A 374 -9.58 -1.84 55.76
C LEU A 374 -8.73 -2.17 56.98
N GLU A 375 -8.69 -1.29 57.98
CA GLU A 375 -7.96 -1.52 59.23
C GLU A 375 -8.68 -2.55 60.12
N ASP A 376 -10.00 -2.55 60.06
CA ASP A 376 -10.93 -3.39 60.80
C ASP A 376 -12.30 -3.39 60.10
N ILE A 377 -13.27 -4.14 60.65
CA ILE A 377 -14.64 -4.15 60.13
C ILE A 377 -15.35 -2.81 60.32
N GLU A 378 -15.01 -2.04 61.37
CA GLU A 378 -15.56 -0.70 61.59
C GLU A 378 -15.16 0.28 60.48
N SER A 379 -14.01 0.08 59.85
CA SER A 379 -13.58 0.82 58.67
C SER A 379 -14.48 0.55 57.47
N LEU A 380 -14.91 -0.70 57.27
CA LEU A 380 -15.90 -1.02 56.26
C LEU A 380 -17.26 -0.41 56.59
N LYS A 381 -17.72 -0.54 57.84
CA LYS A 381 -18.97 0.11 58.31
C LYS A 381 -18.93 1.61 58.08
N ARG A 382 -17.81 2.28 58.37
CA ARG A 382 -17.64 3.72 58.12
C ARG A 382 -17.75 4.07 56.65
N ILE A 383 -17.23 3.24 55.72
CA ILE A 383 -17.35 3.48 54.27
C ILE A 383 -18.79 3.27 53.80
N VAL A 384 -19.45 2.21 54.27
CA VAL A 384 -20.83 1.87 53.87
C VAL A 384 -21.85 2.88 54.45
N LEU A 385 -21.63 3.35 55.68
CA LEU A 385 -22.56 4.22 56.41
C LEU A 385 -22.29 5.74 56.28
N LYS A 386 -21.12 6.17 55.78
CA LYS A 386 -20.80 7.60 55.59
C LYS A 386 -20.84 7.99 54.11
N GLU A 387 -21.48 9.12 53.81
CA GLU A 387 -21.66 9.71 52.47
C GLU A 387 -20.38 10.30 51.82
N ARG A 388 -19.18 9.90 52.25
CA ARG A 388 -17.91 10.40 51.65
C ARG A 388 -16.86 9.29 51.58
N GLY A 389 -16.28 9.09 50.39
CA GLY A 389 -15.23 8.10 50.13
C GLY A 389 -15.57 7.19 48.96
N LEU A 390 -15.28 5.89 49.07
CA LEU A 390 -15.68 4.89 48.05
C LEU A 390 -17.20 4.69 47.95
N ARG A 391 -18.03 5.34 48.78
CA ARG A 391 -19.48 5.15 48.79
C ARG A 391 -20.19 5.61 47.52
N ASP A 392 -19.55 6.46 46.72
CA ASP A 392 -20.03 6.80 45.35
C ASP A 392 -20.03 5.57 44.40
N TYR A 393 -19.47 4.44 44.86
CA TYR A 393 -19.41 3.19 44.13
C TYR A 393 -20.09 2.07 44.94
N THR A 394 -20.73 1.15 44.23
CA THR A 394 -20.93 -0.21 44.74
C THR A 394 -19.57 -0.82 45.08
N LEU A 395 -19.47 -1.56 46.19
CA LEU A 395 -18.22 -2.06 46.71
C LEU A 395 -17.97 -3.54 46.39
N VAL A 396 -16.69 -3.88 46.38
CA VAL A 396 -16.17 -5.24 46.33
C VAL A 396 -15.19 -5.41 47.47
N ALA A 397 -15.48 -6.35 48.37
CA ALA A 397 -14.55 -6.77 49.40
C ALA A 397 -13.67 -7.90 48.85
N LYS A 398 -12.34 -7.73 48.91
CA LYS A 398 -11.39 -8.74 48.42
C LYS A 398 -10.35 -9.09 49.49
N PRO A 399 -10.00 -10.38 49.65
CA PRO A 399 -8.89 -10.77 50.51
C PRO A 399 -7.55 -10.26 49.97
N CYS A 400 -6.69 -9.74 50.84
CA CYS A 400 -5.43 -9.10 50.45
C CYS A 400 -4.46 -10.03 49.70
N GLY A 401 -4.32 -11.28 50.14
CA GLY A 401 -3.30 -12.22 49.64
C GLY A 401 -3.80 -13.43 48.83
N LEU A 402 -5.12 -13.69 48.80
CA LEU A 402 -5.68 -14.83 48.05
C LEU A 402 -5.76 -14.53 46.54
N GLY A 403 -5.90 -15.56 45.71
CA GLY A 403 -6.01 -15.44 44.25
C GLY A 403 -7.21 -16.19 43.69
N LYS A 404 -7.30 -16.35 42.37
CA LYS A 404 -8.32 -17.17 41.67
C LYS A 404 -9.79 -16.79 41.98
N GLY A 405 -10.03 -15.56 42.44
CA GLY A 405 -11.36 -15.07 42.83
C GLY A 405 -11.86 -15.58 44.19
N GLU A 406 -11.01 -16.26 44.96
CA GLU A 406 -11.38 -16.83 46.26
C GLU A 406 -11.67 -15.74 47.30
N GLY A 407 -12.78 -15.90 48.03
CA GLY A 407 -13.19 -14.99 49.11
C GLY A 407 -13.64 -13.59 48.66
N ILE A 408 -13.86 -13.36 47.36
CA ILE A 408 -14.42 -12.09 46.88
C ILE A 408 -15.91 -12.01 47.21
N ILE A 409 -16.33 -10.89 47.80
CA ILE A 409 -17.73 -10.62 48.16
C ILE A 409 -18.14 -9.32 47.47
N LEU A 410 -19.24 -9.35 46.72
CA LEU A 410 -19.76 -8.19 45.98
C LEU A 410 -20.93 -7.59 46.77
N GLU A 411 -20.90 -6.28 47.00
CA GLU A 411 -22.01 -5.60 47.70
C GLU A 411 -23.34 -5.74 46.96
N LYS A 412 -23.30 -5.70 45.62
CA LYS A 412 -24.50 -5.84 44.77
C LYS A 412 -25.20 -7.21 44.81
N ASP A 413 -24.57 -8.21 45.41
CA ASP A 413 -25.21 -9.52 45.59
C ASP A 413 -26.13 -9.52 46.82
N PHE A 414 -26.18 -8.40 47.57
CA PHE A 414 -27.04 -8.16 48.72
C PHE A 414 -28.10 -7.09 48.40
N ASP A 415 -29.16 -7.05 49.21
CA ASP A 415 -30.25 -6.07 49.07
C ASP A 415 -29.77 -4.67 49.47
N ASP A 416 -30.05 -3.68 48.61
CA ASP A 416 -29.73 -2.26 48.84
C ASP A 416 -30.40 -1.70 50.11
N GLU A 417 -31.54 -2.27 50.53
CA GLU A 417 -32.23 -1.90 51.77
C GLU A 417 -31.58 -2.48 53.04
N MET A 418 -30.68 -3.46 52.91
CA MET A 418 -30.01 -4.13 54.04
C MET A 418 -28.47 -4.21 53.90
N PRO A 419 -27.76 -3.06 53.86
CA PRO A 419 -26.30 -3.02 53.69
C PRO A 419 -25.50 -3.69 54.82
N SER A 420 -26.12 -3.95 55.98
CA SER A 420 -25.50 -4.70 57.08
C SER A 420 -25.15 -6.14 56.70
N LEU A 421 -25.92 -6.78 55.81
CA LEU A 421 -25.67 -8.17 55.39
C LEU A 421 -24.33 -8.31 54.64
N PHE A 422 -23.98 -7.33 53.82
CA PHE A 422 -22.67 -7.28 53.17
C PHE A 422 -21.54 -7.17 54.19
N ILE A 423 -21.70 -6.29 55.20
CA ILE A 423 -20.72 -6.12 56.27
C ILE A 423 -20.55 -7.41 57.06
N ASP A 424 -21.66 -8.07 57.43
CA ASP A 424 -21.65 -9.33 58.19
C ASP A 424 -20.97 -10.45 57.39
N ALA A 425 -21.27 -10.57 56.09
CA ALA A 425 -20.61 -11.53 55.21
C ALA A 425 -19.09 -11.32 55.13
N VAL A 426 -18.63 -10.06 55.06
CA VAL A 426 -17.20 -9.73 55.06
C VAL A 426 -16.58 -10.02 56.43
N PHE A 427 -17.28 -9.73 57.53
CA PHE A 427 -16.81 -10.01 58.88
C PHE A 427 -16.61 -11.51 59.11
N ASP A 428 -17.59 -12.33 58.74
CA ASP A 428 -17.52 -13.79 58.85
C ASP A 428 -16.39 -14.37 58.01
N ALA A 429 -16.22 -13.87 56.78
CA ALA A 429 -15.15 -14.33 55.89
C ALA A 429 -13.77 -13.88 56.38
N ALA A 430 -13.65 -12.67 56.95
CA ALA A 430 -12.41 -12.18 57.55
C ALA A 430 -12.03 -12.99 58.80
N THR A 431 -12.99 -13.30 59.67
CA THR A 431 -12.78 -14.07 60.90
C THR A 431 -12.23 -15.46 60.60
N LYS A 432 -12.80 -16.16 59.61
CA LYS A 432 -12.29 -17.47 59.14
C LYS A 432 -10.84 -17.39 58.68
N ILE A 433 -10.45 -16.36 57.94
CA ILE A 433 -9.06 -16.19 57.48
C ILE A 433 -8.12 -15.93 58.66
N ILE A 434 -8.54 -15.11 59.63
CA ILE A 434 -7.74 -14.78 60.83
C ILE A 434 -7.54 -16.03 61.71
N GLU A 435 -8.59 -16.83 61.91
CA GLU A 435 -8.54 -18.08 62.68
C GLU A 435 -7.58 -19.09 62.05
N ILE A 436 -7.59 -19.22 60.72
CA ILE A 436 -6.70 -20.10 59.96
C ILE A 436 -5.23 -19.62 60.00
N ALA A 437 -5.01 -18.31 60.16
CA ALA A 437 -3.67 -17.71 60.02
C ALA A 437 -2.79 -17.72 61.30
N GLU A 438 -3.18 -18.42 62.38
CA GLU A 438 -2.47 -18.44 63.69
C GLU A 438 -1.93 -17.04 64.10
N ARG A 439 -2.85 -16.17 64.54
CA ARG A 439 -2.63 -14.80 65.06
C ARG A 439 -2.17 -13.77 64.02
N GLY A 440 -3.13 -13.15 63.33
CA GLY A 440 -2.89 -12.00 62.44
C GLY A 440 -3.29 -10.65 63.06
N GLU A 441 -2.30 -9.78 63.33
CA GLU A 441 -2.49 -8.39 63.81
C GLU A 441 -3.07 -7.43 62.75
N VAL A 442 -3.36 -7.92 61.53
CA VAL A 442 -3.76 -7.10 60.38
C VAL A 442 -5.03 -7.67 59.74
N PHE A 443 -6.02 -6.80 59.49
CA PHE A 443 -7.29 -7.19 58.87
C PHE A 443 -7.09 -7.63 57.40
N PRO A 444 -7.62 -8.81 56.98
CA PRO A 444 -7.20 -9.46 55.74
C PRO A 444 -7.97 -9.03 54.48
N TYR A 445 -8.71 -7.92 54.51
CA TYR A 445 -9.55 -7.46 53.40
C TYR A 445 -9.25 -6.02 52.96
N ILE A 446 -9.54 -5.75 51.69
CA ILE A 446 -9.65 -4.42 51.10
C ILE A 446 -11.08 -4.15 50.63
N ALA A 447 -11.44 -2.88 50.52
CA ALA A 447 -12.62 -2.43 49.77
C ALA A 447 -12.18 -1.81 48.44
N GLN A 448 -12.78 -2.23 47.35
CA GLN A 448 -12.51 -1.74 46.00
C GLN A 448 -13.83 -1.37 45.31
N ALA A 449 -13.83 -0.35 44.45
CA ALA A 449 -14.99 -0.02 43.65
C ALA A 449 -15.36 -1.17 42.68
N PHE A 450 -16.64 -1.49 42.59
CA PHE A 450 -17.18 -2.40 41.58
C PHE A 450 -17.17 -1.69 40.23
N VAL A 451 -16.56 -2.33 39.22
CA VAL A 451 -16.54 -1.84 37.85
C VAL A 451 -17.65 -2.55 37.07
N CYS A 452 -18.59 -1.78 36.52
CA CYS A 452 -19.56 -2.30 35.55
C CYS A 452 -18.82 -2.70 34.28
N GLN A 453 -18.64 -4.00 34.11
CA GLN A 453 -17.89 -4.58 33.00
C GLN A 453 -18.75 -4.69 31.76
N LYS A 454 -18.16 -4.34 30.63
CA LYS A 454 -18.76 -4.57 29.33
C LYS A 454 -18.95 -6.07 29.07
N ARG A 455 -20.05 -6.40 28.38
CA ARG A 455 -20.30 -7.76 27.88
C ARG A 455 -19.90 -7.83 26.41
N PHE A 456 -19.27 -8.93 26.05
CA PHE A 456 -18.75 -9.21 24.72
C PHE A 456 -19.40 -10.48 24.18
N ASN A 457 -19.80 -10.43 22.91
CA ASN A 457 -20.30 -11.61 22.21
C ASN A 457 -19.12 -12.52 21.89
N VAL A 458 -19.04 -13.67 22.55
CA VAL A 458 -17.99 -14.67 22.39
C VAL A 458 -18.62 -16.03 22.05
N ILE A 459 -17.83 -16.94 21.50
CA ILE A 459 -18.31 -18.29 21.17
C ILE A 459 -17.81 -19.25 22.24
N ARG A 460 -18.71 -20.00 22.85
CA ARG A 460 -18.34 -21.09 23.75
C ARG A 460 -17.72 -22.24 22.94
N PRO A 461 -16.62 -22.87 23.41
CA PRO A 461 -16.14 -24.10 22.80
C PRO A 461 -17.26 -25.14 22.72
N PRO A 462 -17.33 -25.95 21.66
CA PRO A 462 -18.34 -26.99 21.54
C PRO A 462 -18.23 -27.96 22.72
N ASP A 463 -19.34 -28.18 23.43
CA ASP A 463 -19.45 -29.32 24.35
C ASP A 463 -19.52 -30.63 23.54
N GLN A 464 -19.63 -31.79 24.20
CA GLN A 464 -19.77 -33.11 23.55
C GLN A 464 -20.88 -33.17 22.47
N ASP A 465 -21.83 -32.23 22.48
CA ASP A 465 -22.95 -32.10 21.53
C ASP A 465 -22.65 -31.30 20.24
N SER A 466 -21.40 -30.92 19.96
CA SER A 466 -20.96 -30.33 18.68
C SER A 466 -21.64 -29.01 18.26
N THR A 467 -22.32 -28.29 19.15
CA THR A 467 -23.00 -27.02 18.82
C THR A 467 -22.23 -25.79 19.29
N LEU A 468 -22.04 -24.81 18.40
CA LEU A 468 -21.47 -23.51 18.75
C LEU A 468 -22.53 -22.66 19.45
N THR A 469 -22.27 -22.28 20.69
CA THR A 469 -23.19 -21.42 21.45
C THR A 469 -22.62 -20.00 21.56
N PRO A 470 -23.16 -19.00 20.84
CA PRO A 470 -22.81 -17.60 21.07
C PRO A 470 -23.36 -17.13 22.41
N VAL A 471 -22.51 -16.47 23.20
CA VAL A 471 -22.86 -15.97 24.53
C VAL A 471 -22.33 -14.55 24.73
N ALA A 472 -23.07 -13.71 25.47
CA ALA A 472 -22.65 -12.35 25.81
C ALA A 472 -22.05 -12.32 27.23
N TRP A 473 -20.73 -12.39 27.38
CA TRP A 473 -20.04 -12.60 28.66
C TRP A 473 -19.05 -11.48 28.99
N HIS A 474 -18.65 -11.37 30.26
CA HIS A 474 -17.62 -10.42 30.69
C HIS A 474 -16.24 -10.91 30.27
N VAL A 475 -15.33 -9.99 29.92
CA VAL A 475 -13.97 -10.32 29.50
C VAL A 475 -12.95 -9.56 30.36
N VAL A 476 -11.97 -10.29 30.88
CA VAL A 476 -10.84 -9.76 31.66
C VAL A 476 -9.54 -10.07 30.93
N GLY A 477 -8.80 -9.02 30.59
CA GLY A 477 -7.48 -9.10 29.97
C GLY A 477 -6.38 -9.27 31.00
N THR A 478 -5.21 -9.67 30.52
CA THR A 478 -3.98 -9.72 31.33
C THR A 478 -2.83 -9.05 30.59
N ILE A 479 -1.87 -8.50 31.33
CA ILE A 479 -0.64 -7.92 30.75
C ILE A 479 0.56 -8.71 31.26
N LEU A 480 1.41 -9.20 30.36
CA LEU A 480 2.61 -9.95 30.73
C LEU A 480 3.79 -8.99 30.89
N CYS A 481 4.36 -8.93 32.10
CA CYS A 481 5.46 -8.03 32.43
C CYS A 481 6.65 -8.81 33.01
N ILE A 482 7.87 -8.45 32.63
CA ILE A 482 9.11 -8.90 33.26
C ILE A 482 10.12 -7.75 33.35
N ASP A 483 10.63 -7.44 34.54
CA ASP A 483 11.73 -6.48 34.76
C ASP A 483 11.63 -5.16 33.98
N GLY A 484 10.42 -4.58 33.92
CA GLY A 484 10.18 -3.32 33.23
C GLY A 484 9.85 -3.44 31.74
N GLN A 485 9.80 -4.65 31.19
CA GLN A 485 9.42 -4.91 29.80
C GLN A 485 7.97 -5.38 29.67
N PHE A 486 7.32 -4.90 28.60
CA PHE A 486 6.01 -5.38 28.13
C PHE A 486 6.22 -6.57 27.18
N LEU A 487 5.76 -7.76 27.58
CA LEU A 487 5.82 -8.96 26.74
C LEU A 487 4.53 -9.20 25.96
N GLY A 488 3.56 -8.28 26.07
CA GLY A 488 2.28 -8.37 25.37
C GLY A 488 1.08 -8.52 26.28
N PRO A 489 -0.12 -8.51 25.69
CA PRO A 489 -1.30 -8.98 26.37
C PRO A 489 -1.14 -10.49 26.60
N GLY A 490 -1.43 -10.93 27.82
CA GLY A 490 -1.62 -12.34 28.08
C GLY A 490 -2.97 -12.80 27.54
N ILE A 491 -3.35 -14.04 27.87
CA ILE A 491 -4.69 -14.54 27.57
C ILE A 491 -5.78 -13.62 28.12
N PHE A 492 -6.89 -13.56 27.40
CA PHE A 492 -8.14 -13.01 27.89
C PHE A 492 -8.98 -14.14 28.48
N ARG A 493 -9.69 -13.84 29.57
CA ARG A 493 -10.59 -14.79 30.22
C ARG A 493 -12.02 -14.27 30.11
N SER A 494 -12.97 -15.16 29.88
CA SER A 494 -14.38 -14.79 29.75
C SER A 494 -15.30 -15.66 30.62
N SER A 495 -16.33 -15.05 31.21
CA SER A 495 -17.33 -15.74 32.04
C SER A 495 -18.66 -14.98 32.06
N GLU A 496 -19.76 -15.71 32.26
CA GLU A 496 -21.08 -15.14 32.53
C GLU A 496 -21.12 -14.39 33.88
N LYS A 497 -20.33 -14.83 34.85
CA LYS A 497 -20.33 -14.31 36.22
C LYS A 497 -19.52 -13.02 36.29
N ASN A 498 -19.86 -12.17 37.28
CA ASN A 498 -19.12 -10.94 37.59
C ASN A 498 -17.65 -11.21 37.96
N ILE A 499 -17.39 -12.34 38.62
CA ILE A 499 -16.05 -12.79 38.98
C ILE A 499 -15.55 -13.73 37.88
N VAL A 500 -14.70 -13.20 37.00
CA VAL A 500 -14.15 -13.94 35.85
C VAL A 500 -12.96 -14.78 36.31
N ALA A 501 -13.17 -16.09 36.46
CA ALA A 501 -12.14 -17.05 36.82
C ALA A 501 -12.28 -18.36 36.04
N LEU A 502 -11.15 -18.90 35.54
CA LEU A 502 -11.12 -20.17 34.80
C LEU A 502 -11.56 -21.36 35.68
N CYS A 503 -11.32 -21.33 36.99
CA CYS A 503 -11.78 -22.37 37.91
C CYS A 503 -13.32 -22.47 37.98
N ASN A 504 -14.04 -21.38 37.67
CA ASN A 504 -15.49 -21.28 37.82
C ASN A 504 -16.26 -21.43 36.50
N GLY A 505 -15.72 -22.19 35.55
CA GLY A 505 -16.33 -22.43 34.24
C GLY A 505 -16.05 -21.34 33.19
N GLY A 506 -15.08 -20.45 33.43
CA GLY A 506 -14.65 -19.47 32.43
C GLY A 506 -13.86 -20.09 31.28
N MET A 507 -13.85 -19.39 30.14
CA MET A 507 -13.14 -19.77 28.91
C MET A 507 -11.92 -18.87 28.65
N ILE A 508 -11.03 -19.32 27.77
CA ILE A 508 -9.83 -18.62 27.32
C ILE A 508 -10.08 -18.03 25.93
N LEU A 509 -9.69 -16.78 25.74
CA LEU A 509 -9.70 -16.12 24.44
C LEU A 509 -8.26 -15.76 24.06
N ALA A 510 -7.83 -16.21 22.88
CA ALA A 510 -6.51 -15.90 22.36
C ALA A 510 -6.44 -14.44 21.89
N PRO A 511 -5.46 -13.64 22.35
CA PRO A 511 -5.30 -12.27 21.87
C PRO A 511 -4.83 -12.29 20.41
N ALA A 512 -5.50 -11.51 19.56
CA ALA A 512 -5.14 -11.37 18.16
C ALA A 512 -5.24 -9.90 17.69
N LEU A 513 -4.55 -9.58 16.61
CA LEU A 513 -4.60 -8.29 15.93
C LEU A 513 -5.32 -8.42 14.59
N SER A 514 -5.96 -7.35 14.14
CA SER A 514 -6.43 -7.27 12.76
C SER A 514 -5.24 -7.00 11.82
N LEU A 515 -5.14 -7.73 10.71
CA LEU A 515 -4.13 -7.53 9.67
C LEU A 515 -4.41 -6.28 8.81
N PRO A 516 -3.45 -5.82 7.97
CA PRO A 516 -3.66 -4.67 7.10
C PRO A 516 -4.98 -4.78 6.30
N PHE A 517 -5.61 -3.63 6.04
CA PHE A 517 -6.86 -3.53 5.28
C PHE A 517 -6.62 -3.87 3.80
N VAL A 518 -6.42 -5.16 3.52
CA VAL A 518 -6.55 -5.74 2.18
C VAL A 518 -7.90 -6.46 2.17
N PRO A 519 -8.86 -6.06 1.33
CA PRO A 519 -10.14 -6.75 1.18
C PRO A 519 -9.97 -8.26 0.97
N SER A 520 -10.90 -9.07 1.47
CA SER A 520 -10.82 -10.55 1.42
C SER A 520 -10.65 -11.09 -0.01
N HIS A 521 -11.26 -10.45 -1.01
CA HIS A 521 -11.12 -10.85 -2.42
C HIS A 521 -9.74 -10.57 -3.04
N LEU A 522 -8.87 -9.82 -2.35
CA LEU A 522 -7.47 -9.57 -2.74
C LEU A 522 -6.48 -10.37 -1.88
N ARG A 523 -6.99 -11.27 -1.03
CA ARG A 523 -6.21 -12.17 -0.20
C ARG A 523 -6.15 -13.55 -0.86
N PHE A 524 -4.96 -14.09 -0.91
CA PHE A 524 -4.67 -15.38 -1.52
C PHE A 524 -3.98 -16.27 -0.52
N VAL A 525 -4.27 -17.56 -0.59
CA VAL A 525 -3.84 -18.54 0.40
C VAL A 525 -3.23 -19.72 -0.35
N GLY A 526 -2.10 -20.21 0.12
CA GLY A 526 -1.47 -21.41 -0.42
C GLY A 526 -0.45 -22.00 0.55
N LYS A 527 0.01 -23.22 0.30
CA LYS A 527 1.11 -23.80 1.08
C LYS A 527 2.43 -23.08 0.76
N THR A 528 2.70 -22.97 -0.54
CA THR A 528 3.79 -22.20 -1.15
C THR A 528 3.21 -21.36 -2.29
N VAL A 529 4.03 -20.51 -2.93
CA VAL A 529 3.57 -19.70 -4.07
C VAL A 529 3.03 -20.53 -5.24
N ASN A 530 3.54 -21.75 -5.44
CA ASN A 530 3.08 -22.68 -6.48
C ASN A 530 1.63 -23.15 -6.31
N HIS A 531 1.06 -22.99 -5.12
CA HIS A 531 -0.30 -23.41 -4.81
C HIS A 531 -1.32 -22.26 -4.95
N VAL A 532 -0.86 -21.07 -5.31
CA VAL A 532 -1.70 -19.88 -5.45
C VAL A 532 -2.11 -19.73 -6.91
N GLN A 533 -3.35 -19.29 -7.15
CA GLN A 533 -3.84 -18.97 -8.50
C GLN A 533 -3.20 -17.66 -8.99
N THR A 534 -2.04 -17.75 -9.64
CA THR A 534 -1.20 -16.62 -10.09
C THR A 534 -1.93 -15.65 -10.99
N ASP A 535 -2.79 -16.13 -11.90
CA ASP A 535 -3.64 -15.27 -12.74
C ASP A 535 -4.57 -14.36 -11.93
N LYS A 536 -5.14 -14.88 -10.84
CA LYS A 536 -5.99 -14.08 -9.95
C LYS A 536 -5.18 -13.09 -9.11
N VAL A 537 -3.99 -13.48 -8.65
CA VAL A 537 -3.06 -12.57 -7.96
C VAL A 537 -2.69 -11.41 -8.87
N ARG A 538 -2.30 -11.73 -10.11
CA ARG A 538 -1.97 -10.75 -11.15
C ARG A 538 -3.16 -9.83 -11.43
N GLY A 539 -4.35 -10.39 -11.67
CA GLY A 539 -5.58 -9.62 -11.89
C GLY A 539 -5.94 -8.72 -10.70
N ALA A 540 -5.81 -9.20 -9.47
CA ALA A 540 -6.03 -8.40 -8.26
C ALA A 540 -5.05 -7.20 -8.18
N LEU A 541 -3.76 -7.45 -8.41
CA LEU A 541 -2.74 -6.41 -8.39
C LEU A 541 -2.96 -5.37 -9.50
N ILE A 542 -3.32 -5.80 -10.70
CA ILE A 542 -3.56 -4.93 -11.85
C ILE A 542 -4.83 -4.08 -11.64
N ASN A 543 -5.95 -4.72 -11.31
CA ASN A 543 -7.25 -4.05 -11.20
C ASN A 543 -7.38 -3.20 -9.93
N HIS A 544 -6.88 -3.70 -8.80
CA HIS A 544 -7.07 -3.07 -7.49
C HIS A 544 -5.81 -2.45 -6.89
N GLY A 545 -4.63 -2.74 -7.44
CA GLY A 545 -3.35 -2.19 -6.99
C GLY A 545 -2.76 -2.85 -5.73
N LEU A 546 -3.41 -3.91 -5.21
CA LEU A 546 -2.95 -4.66 -4.05
C LEU A 546 -3.24 -6.16 -4.22
N ALA A 547 -2.32 -6.99 -3.76
CA ALA A 547 -2.56 -8.41 -3.53
C ALA A 547 -1.76 -8.87 -2.32
N MET A 548 -2.34 -9.74 -1.49
CA MET A 548 -1.66 -10.27 -0.30
C MET A 548 -1.77 -11.79 -0.26
N LEU A 549 -0.62 -12.46 -0.23
CA LEU A 549 -0.52 -13.91 -0.15
C LEU A 549 -0.20 -14.31 1.29
N PHE A 550 -0.89 -15.34 1.76
CA PHE A 550 -0.64 -16.05 3.02
C PHE A 550 -0.15 -17.45 2.70
N LEU A 551 1.07 -17.75 3.15
CA LEU A 551 1.74 -19.00 2.88
C LEU A 551 1.89 -19.82 4.16
N ASP A 552 1.85 -21.15 4.05
CA ASP A 552 2.18 -22.02 5.18
C ASP A 552 3.68 -22.03 5.46
N GLU A 553 4.51 -21.80 4.43
CA GLU A 553 5.97 -21.72 4.51
C GLU A 553 6.47 -20.32 4.10
N ALA A 554 7.43 -19.76 4.84
CA ALA A 554 7.96 -18.43 4.56
C ALA A 554 8.84 -18.45 3.30
N MET A 555 8.53 -17.56 2.34
CA MET A 555 9.35 -17.31 1.16
C MET A 555 10.64 -16.58 1.56
N SER A 556 11.68 -17.36 1.89
CA SER A 556 12.97 -16.87 2.40
C SER A 556 14.10 -16.91 1.38
N ASP A 557 13.95 -17.72 0.33
CA ASP A 557 14.93 -17.81 -0.75
C ASP A 557 14.74 -16.68 -1.77
N SER A 558 15.84 -16.01 -2.12
CA SER A 558 15.81 -14.87 -3.04
C SER A 558 15.66 -15.29 -4.49
N HIS A 559 16.10 -16.49 -4.86
CA HIS A 559 15.98 -17.00 -6.22
C HIS A 559 14.54 -17.46 -6.50
N GLU A 560 13.94 -18.22 -5.58
CA GLU A 560 12.53 -18.63 -5.64
C GLU A 560 11.61 -17.40 -5.69
N PHE A 561 11.86 -16.39 -4.86
CA PHE A 561 11.06 -15.16 -4.89
C PHE A 561 11.17 -14.41 -6.21
N ALA A 562 12.35 -14.36 -6.83
CA ALA A 562 12.53 -13.76 -8.15
C ALA A 562 11.84 -14.57 -9.25
N GLN A 563 11.96 -15.91 -9.22
CA GLN A 563 11.31 -16.78 -10.19
C GLN A 563 9.79 -16.65 -10.15
N PHE A 564 9.20 -16.57 -8.96
CA PHE A 564 7.76 -16.34 -8.80
C PHE A 564 7.31 -15.04 -9.48
N ILE A 565 8.03 -13.94 -9.27
CA ILE A 565 7.69 -12.65 -9.86
C ILE A 565 7.89 -12.68 -11.39
N GLN A 566 9.00 -13.26 -11.86
CA GLN A 566 9.35 -13.22 -13.27
C GLN A 566 8.55 -14.21 -14.12
N ASN A 567 8.51 -15.47 -13.70
CA ASN A 567 7.98 -16.57 -14.50
C ASN A 567 6.51 -16.80 -14.21
N ASP A 568 6.13 -16.84 -12.93
CA ASP A 568 4.76 -17.24 -12.55
C ASP A 568 3.77 -16.07 -12.67
N LEU A 569 4.20 -14.84 -12.35
CA LEU A 569 3.42 -13.63 -12.58
C LEU A 569 3.66 -12.98 -13.95
N GLY A 570 4.72 -13.38 -14.68
CA GLY A 570 5.04 -12.84 -15.99
C GLY A 570 5.50 -11.38 -15.96
N ALA A 571 6.27 -10.98 -14.94
CA ALA A 571 6.74 -9.60 -14.78
C ALA A 571 8.23 -9.42 -15.13
N VAL A 572 8.60 -8.19 -15.48
CA VAL A 572 10.00 -7.77 -15.65
C VAL A 572 10.52 -7.22 -14.34
N ILE A 573 11.61 -7.80 -13.83
CA ILE A 573 12.23 -7.39 -12.57
C ILE A 573 13.23 -6.26 -12.80
N HIS A 574 13.21 -5.26 -11.93
CA HIS A 574 14.19 -4.17 -11.92
C HIS A 574 15.42 -4.51 -11.09
N GLN A 575 16.59 -4.06 -11.54
CA GLN A 575 17.80 -4.09 -10.72
C GLN A 575 17.86 -2.91 -9.75
N HIS A 576 18.24 -3.20 -8.51
CA HIS A 576 18.30 -2.19 -7.47
C HIS A 576 19.53 -1.27 -7.57
N SER A 577 20.71 -1.82 -7.86
CA SER A 577 21.94 -1.07 -8.16
C SER A 577 22.92 -1.93 -8.95
N SER A 578 24.03 -1.36 -9.41
CA SER A 578 25.13 -2.12 -10.03
C SER A 578 25.79 -3.15 -9.08
N THR A 579 25.61 -2.98 -7.75
CA THR A 579 26.24 -3.82 -6.71
C THR A 579 25.28 -4.73 -5.95
N VAL A 580 23.96 -4.51 -6.07
CA VAL A 580 22.92 -5.26 -5.34
C VAL A 580 21.99 -5.89 -6.37
N GLY A 581 21.81 -7.21 -6.30
CA GLY A 581 20.97 -7.98 -7.21
C GLY A 581 19.49 -7.56 -7.21
N SER A 582 18.67 -8.29 -7.97
CA SER A 582 17.24 -8.00 -8.17
C SER A 582 16.39 -8.11 -6.90
N VAL A 583 16.80 -8.91 -5.92
CA VAL A 583 16.11 -9.06 -4.63
C VAL A 583 16.91 -8.41 -3.51
N TRP A 584 16.30 -7.44 -2.84
CA TRP A 584 16.88 -6.69 -1.73
C TRP A 584 16.53 -7.32 -0.39
N LYS A 585 17.54 -7.79 0.35
CA LYS A 585 17.39 -8.25 1.75
C LYS A 585 17.37 -7.04 2.69
N ILE A 586 16.24 -6.82 3.35
CA ILE A 586 16.00 -5.69 4.26
C ILE A 586 16.09 -6.20 5.70
N GLN A 587 17.19 -5.86 6.36
CA GLN A 587 17.42 -6.08 7.78
C GLN A 587 17.98 -4.81 8.43
N PRO A 588 17.57 -4.44 9.65
CA PRO A 588 18.14 -3.30 10.37
C PRO A 588 19.62 -3.51 10.66
N MET A 589 20.46 -2.54 10.32
CA MET A 589 21.90 -2.56 10.59
C MET A 589 22.33 -1.23 11.21
N ASN A 590 23.26 -1.28 12.17
CA ASN A 590 23.87 -0.06 12.71
C ASN A 590 24.68 0.65 11.63
N GLY A 591 24.32 1.90 11.31
CA GLY A 591 25.01 2.68 10.28
C GLY A 591 24.66 2.30 8.83
N GLY A 592 23.51 1.66 8.60
CA GLY A 592 23.03 1.36 7.24
C GLY A 592 22.95 2.61 6.38
N LYS A 593 23.61 2.59 5.20
CA LYS A 593 23.61 3.73 4.26
C LYS A 593 22.22 3.99 3.68
N ALA A 594 21.48 2.93 3.34
CA ALA A 594 20.14 3.04 2.80
C ALA A 594 19.09 3.12 3.91
N ARG A 595 18.08 3.98 3.73
CA ARG A 595 17.00 4.15 4.74
C ARG A 595 16.31 2.82 5.10
N SER A 596 16.19 1.89 4.14
CA SER A 596 15.61 0.54 4.34
C SER A 596 16.36 -0.30 5.37
N HIS A 597 17.66 -0.08 5.53
CA HIS A 597 18.50 -0.75 6.52
C HIS A 597 18.57 -0.01 7.85
N THR A 598 17.92 1.15 7.99
CA THR A 598 17.82 1.87 9.27
C THR A 598 16.60 1.41 10.07
N SER A 599 16.67 1.57 11.39
CA SER A 599 15.54 1.32 12.29
C SER A 599 14.51 2.45 12.31
N ASP A 600 14.78 3.59 11.67
CA ASP A 600 13.92 4.78 11.75
C ASP A 600 12.56 4.63 11.07
N ALA A 601 11.58 5.44 11.46
CA ALA A 601 10.26 5.42 10.83
C ALA A 601 10.33 5.90 9.36
N PHE A 602 9.46 5.33 8.53
CA PHE A 602 9.23 5.77 7.15
C PHE A 602 7.94 6.56 7.13
N LEU A 603 8.05 7.84 6.81
CA LEU A 603 6.88 8.65 6.52
C LEU A 603 6.23 8.21 5.19
N PRO A 604 4.96 8.55 4.92
CA PRO A 604 4.30 8.24 3.65
C PRO A 604 5.16 8.59 2.43
N HIS A 605 5.44 7.58 1.60
CA HIS A 605 6.25 7.71 0.38
C HIS A 605 5.93 6.62 -0.66
N THR A 606 6.38 6.84 -1.89
CA THR A 606 6.46 5.82 -2.96
C THR A 606 7.93 5.42 -3.16
N ASP A 607 8.16 4.15 -3.51
CA ASP A 607 9.50 3.61 -3.71
C ASP A 607 10.13 4.17 -4.99
N ALA A 608 11.45 4.38 -4.97
CA ALA A 608 12.21 4.89 -6.13
C ALA A 608 11.65 6.18 -6.79
N SER A 609 11.06 7.08 -6.00
CA SER A 609 10.50 8.36 -6.46
C SER A 609 11.48 9.29 -7.21
N PHE A 610 12.79 9.05 -7.06
CA PHE A 610 13.88 9.79 -7.72
C PHE A 610 14.24 9.24 -9.10
N GLU A 611 13.72 8.09 -9.49
CA GLU A 611 13.90 7.60 -10.85
C GLU A 611 13.01 8.42 -11.79
N SER A 612 13.43 8.57 -13.05
CA SER A 612 12.59 9.13 -14.11
C SER A 612 11.25 8.38 -14.14
N CYS A 613 11.34 7.05 -14.09
CA CYS A 613 10.37 5.96 -13.97
C CYS A 613 10.34 5.25 -12.64
N PRO A 614 9.59 5.69 -11.62
CA PRO A 614 9.39 4.87 -10.45
C PRO A 614 8.73 3.55 -10.88
N PRO A 615 9.33 2.39 -10.58
CA PRO A 615 8.74 1.09 -10.86
C PRO A 615 7.30 1.04 -10.38
N ARG A 616 6.40 0.49 -11.19
CA ARG A 616 4.97 0.51 -10.90
C ARG A 616 4.63 -0.43 -9.76
N PHE A 617 5.31 -1.57 -9.64
CA PHE A 617 5.02 -2.52 -8.58
C PHE A 617 6.24 -2.85 -7.72
N PHE A 618 5.98 -3.17 -6.46
CA PHE A 618 6.94 -3.85 -5.61
C PHE A 618 6.25 -4.95 -4.82
N ALA A 619 7.02 -5.97 -4.43
CA ALA A 619 6.59 -7.00 -3.51
C ALA A 619 7.50 -7.05 -2.27
N LEU A 620 6.90 -7.39 -1.13
CA LEU A 620 7.56 -7.62 0.15
C LEU A 620 7.25 -9.03 0.63
N SER A 621 8.26 -9.90 0.71
CA SER A 621 8.14 -11.18 1.42
C SER A 621 8.60 -11.00 2.87
N VAL A 622 7.76 -11.39 3.83
CA VAL A 622 8.09 -11.36 5.26
C VAL A 622 8.70 -12.68 5.69
N VAL A 623 10.02 -12.68 5.85
CA VAL A 623 10.76 -13.82 6.41
C VAL A 623 10.67 -13.81 7.92
N HIS A 624 11.02 -12.67 8.55
CA HIS A 624 10.90 -12.44 9.98
C HIS A 624 10.24 -11.09 10.26
N ALA A 625 9.15 -11.10 11.03
CA ALA A 625 8.43 -9.89 11.42
C ALA A 625 9.12 -9.21 12.61
N ASP A 626 8.79 -7.95 12.88
CA ASP A 626 9.30 -7.27 14.08
C ASP A 626 8.55 -7.80 15.31
N ARG A 627 9.26 -8.54 16.17
CA ARG A 627 8.71 -9.13 17.39
C ARG A 627 8.54 -8.12 18.53
N CYS A 628 9.10 -6.92 18.42
CA CYS A 628 9.07 -5.89 19.47
C CYS A 628 7.98 -4.83 19.22
N CYS A 629 6.91 -5.18 18.49
CA CYS A 629 5.82 -4.27 18.14
C CYS A 629 6.26 -2.99 17.39
N GLY A 630 7.34 -3.08 16.62
CA GLY A 630 7.80 -2.05 15.68
C GLY A 630 7.54 -2.41 14.22
N GLY A 631 8.05 -1.61 13.29
CA GLY A 631 8.08 -1.92 11.85
C GLY A 631 6.72 -2.13 11.17
N LEU A 632 5.65 -1.55 11.70
CA LEU A 632 4.27 -1.67 11.20
C LEU A 632 4.13 -0.94 9.87
N LEU A 633 3.51 -1.57 8.87
CA LEU A 633 3.31 -1.03 7.52
C LEU A 633 1.95 -0.32 7.43
N GLY A 634 1.96 0.95 7.03
CA GLY A 634 0.78 1.71 6.62
C GLY A 634 0.68 1.81 5.10
N LEU A 635 -0.54 1.83 4.58
CA LEU A 635 -0.87 1.99 3.15
C LEU A 635 -1.97 3.06 2.99
N ALA A 636 -1.87 3.90 1.96
CA ALA A 636 -2.94 4.84 1.60
C ALA A 636 -3.16 4.89 0.09
N SER A 637 -4.43 4.93 -0.32
CA SER A 637 -4.86 5.07 -1.71
C SER A 637 -4.64 6.50 -2.20
N VAL A 638 -3.91 6.64 -3.31
CA VAL A 638 -3.69 7.93 -3.97
C VAL A 638 -4.99 8.48 -4.57
N GLU A 639 -5.82 7.60 -5.16
CA GLU A 639 -7.12 7.98 -5.74
C GLU A 639 -8.04 8.59 -4.69
N GLU A 640 -8.20 7.92 -3.55
CA GLU A 640 -9.06 8.40 -2.46
C GLU A 640 -8.56 9.72 -1.86
N ALA A 641 -7.24 9.89 -1.74
CA ALA A 641 -6.67 11.15 -1.27
C ALA A 641 -6.85 12.30 -2.28
N ILE A 642 -6.81 12.02 -3.59
CA ILE A 642 -7.10 13.00 -4.65
C ILE A 642 -8.58 13.38 -4.66
N GLU A 643 -9.49 12.44 -4.44
CA GLU A 643 -10.94 12.71 -4.36
C GLU A 643 -11.32 13.67 -3.24
N ARG A 644 -10.50 13.76 -2.18
CA ARG A 644 -10.65 14.71 -1.07
C ARG A 644 -10.09 16.10 -1.38
N LEU A 645 -9.37 16.29 -2.50
CA LEU A 645 -8.84 17.58 -2.93
C LEU A 645 -9.87 18.37 -3.73
N ASN A 646 -9.77 19.70 -3.66
CA ASN A 646 -10.46 20.55 -4.62
C ASN A 646 -9.74 20.54 -6.00
N LYS A 647 -10.43 21.03 -7.03
CA LYS A 647 -9.91 21.06 -8.41
C LYS A 647 -8.61 21.88 -8.54
N GLU A 648 -8.52 23.00 -7.83
CA GLU A 648 -7.34 23.89 -7.87
C GLU A 648 -6.08 23.17 -7.34
N ASP A 649 -6.19 22.48 -6.21
CA ASP A 649 -5.09 21.72 -5.60
C ASP A 649 -4.63 20.57 -6.50
N PHE A 650 -5.58 19.85 -7.10
CA PHE A 650 -5.28 18.81 -8.08
C PHE A 650 -4.49 19.39 -9.27
N ASP A 651 -4.97 20.50 -9.84
CA ASP A 651 -4.32 21.15 -10.98
C ASP A 651 -2.92 21.66 -10.61
N ILE A 652 -2.73 22.23 -9.42
CA ILE A 652 -1.42 22.66 -8.93
C ILE A 652 -0.44 21.47 -8.86
N LEU A 653 -0.85 20.37 -8.22
CA LEU A 653 0.00 19.19 -8.02
C LEU A 653 0.28 18.40 -9.31
N ARG A 654 -0.64 18.48 -10.28
CA ARG A 654 -0.50 17.86 -11.61
C ARG A 654 0.40 18.66 -12.54
N ASN A 655 0.34 19.99 -12.47
CA ASN A 655 0.98 20.86 -13.47
C ASN A 655 2.29 21.51 -12.99
N THR A 656 2.53 21.57 -11.68
CA THR A 656 3.77 22.15 -11.14
C THR A 656 4.90 21.13 -11.20
N VAL A 657 5.89 21.40 -12.07
CA VAL A 657 7.11 20.58 -12.16
C VAL A 657 8.05 20.92 -11.00
N VAL A 658 8.37 19.90 -10.20
CA VAL A 658 9.37 19.98 -9.13
C VAL A 658 10.57 19.11 -9.47
N HIS A 659 11.70 19.37 -8.83
CA HIS A 659 12.91 18.57 -9.02
C HIS A 659 13.02 17.51 -7.93
N TRP A 660 13.44 16.31 -8.30
CA TRP A 660 13.58 15.15 -7.41
C TRP A 660 15.06 14.76 -7.36
N ARG A 661 15.71 14.97 -6.21
CA ARG A 661 17.12 14.64 -6.03
C ARG A 661 17.29 13.14 -5.83
N ARG A 662 18.22 12.54 -6.56
CA ARG A 662 18.66 11.16 -6.31
C ARG A 662 19.46 11.09 -5.02
N PRO A 663 19.11 10.22 -4.05
CA PRO A 663 19.94 10.01 -2.87
C PRO A 663 21.29 9.37 -3.22
N ASP A 664 22.36 9.79 -2.55
CA ASP A 664 23.75 9.33 -2.79
C ASP A 664 23.90 7.79 -2.70
N GLU A 665 23.05 7.12 -1.91
CA GLU A 665 23.02 5.66 -1.74
C GLU A 665 22.58 4.88 -3.00
N PHE A 666 22.04 5.56 -4.02
CA PHE A 666 21.53 4.96 -5.26
C PHE A 666 22.20 5.50 -6.54
N SER A 667 23.41 6.06 -6.47
CA SER A 667 24.14 6.53 -7.64
C SER A 667 24.43 5.38 -8.62
N LYS A 668 24.09 5.56 -9.90
CA LYS A 668 24.44 4.67 -11.01
C LYS A 668 25.29 5.48 -11.99
N ASP A 669 26.41 4.93 -12.47
CA ASP A 669 27.24 5.61 -13.46
C ASP A 669 26.41 5.88 -14.73
N ALA A 670 26.44 7.13 -15.22
CA ALA A 670 25.79 7.63 -16.45
C ALA A 670 24.30 8.10 -16.40
N LEU A 671 23.68 8.35 -15.23
CA LEU A 671 22.33 8.93 -15.14
C LEU A 671 22.30 10.30 -14.45
N GLU A 672 21.36 11.18 -14.82
CA GLU A 672 21.18 12.52 -14.23
C GLU A 672 20.80 12.46 -12.73
N ASP A 673 21.37 13.37 -11.93
CA ASP A 673 21.17 13.44 -10.46
C ASP A 673 19.82 14.07 -10.05
N LEU A 674 19.14 14.74 -10.98
CA LEU A 674 17.91 15.50 -10.75
C LEU A 674 16.86 15.15 -11.81
N VAL A 675 15.70 14.67 -11.37
CA VAL A 675 14.56 14.41 -12.25
C VAL A 675 13.54 15.54 -12.12
N ALA A 676 13.08 16.12 -13.23
CA ALA A 676 12.03 17.14 -13.24
C ALA A 676 10.66 16.50 -13.55
N ALA A 677 9.75 16.46 -12.57
CA ALA A 677 8.41 15.87 -12.73
C ALA A 677 7.40 16.45 -11.73
N PRO A 678 6.10 16.48 -12.05
CA PRO A 678 5.05 16.80 -11.08
C PRO A 678 4.84 15.68 -10.05
N VAL A 679 4.10 15.98 -8.99
CA VAL A 679 3.73 15.00 -7.95
C VAL A 679 2.67 14.02 -8.47
N LEU A 680 1.68 14.51 -9.21
CA LEU A 680 0.60 13.68 -9.76
C LEU A 680 0.86 13.34 -11.24
N PHE A 681 0.73 12.05 -11.56
CA PHE A 681 0.76 11.55 -12.94
C PHE A 681 -0.64 11.48 -13.55
N SER A 682 -1.64 11.14 -12.74
CA SER A 682 -3.05 11.10 -13.15
C SER A 682 -3.94 11.19 -11.90
N ARG A 683 -5.25 11.03 -12.05
CA ARG A 683 -6.21 10.94 -10.93
C ARG A 683 -6.00 9.72 -10.01
N ARG A 684 -5.15 8.78 -10.40
CA ARG A 684 -4.93 7.52 -9.67
C ARG A 684 -3.47 7.28 -9.30
N ARG A 685 -2.56 8.12 -9.79
CA ARG A 685 -1.13 7.82 -9.78
C ARG A 685 -0.31 9.02 -9.35
N ALA A 686 0.63 8.80 -8.44
CA ALA A 686 1.52 9.82 -7.92
C ALA A 686 2.94 9.29 -7.68
N ARG A 687 3.87 10.22 -7.51
CA ARG A 687 5.17 9.99 -6.85
C ARG A 687 5.25 10.83 -5.58
N LEU A 688 5.77 10.27 -4.51
CA LEU A 688 5.82 10.94 -3.22
C LEU A 688 7.09 10.60 -2.45
N ARG A 689 7.91 11.62 -2.18
CA ARG A 689 9.02 11.53 -1.22
C ARG A 689 9.50 12.94 -0.86
N THR A 690 8.94 13.49 0.21
CA THR A 690 9.09 14.92 0.57
C THR A 690 10.55 15.34 0.79
N ASP A 691 11.39 14.47 1.35
CA ASP A 691 12.79 14.76 1.71
C ASP A 691 13.69 15.04 0.51
N ILE A 692 13.31 14.59 -0.69
CA ILE A 692 14.10 14.75 -1.92
C ILE A 692 13.50 15.74 -2.92
N MET A 693 12.40 16.43 -2.55
CA MET A 693 11.73 17.39 -3.41
C MET A 693 12.37 18.78 -3.33
N GLU A 694 12.74 19.33 -4.47
CA GLU A 694 13.32 20.65 -4.65
C GLU A 694 12.39 21.56 -5.46
N THR A 695 12.20 22.77 -4.94
CA THR A 695 11.27 23.77 -5.48
C THR A 695 11.92 25.15 -5.62
N ALA A 696 13.23 25.26 -5.38
CA ALA A 696 13.96 26.52 -5.38
C ALA A 696 13.99 27.23 -6.74
N HIS A 697 13.74 26.50 -7.84
CA HIS A 697 13.59 27.05 -9.19
C HIS A 697 12.24 27.72 -9.43
N LEU A 698 11.24 27.50 -8.57
CA LEU A 698 9.92 28.09 -8.71
C LEU A 698 9.90 29.52 -8.14
N SER A 699 9.07 30.39 -8.73
CA SER A 699 8.79 31.71 -8.14
C SER A 699 8.16 31.55 -6.75
N SER A 700 8.43 32.47 -5.83
CA SER A 700 7.94 32.39 -4.44
C SER A 700 6.41 32.27 -4.30
N ARG A 701 5.65 32.79 -5.27
CA ARG A 701 4.18 32.62 -5.32
C ARG A 701 3.79 31.19 -5.69
N LYS A 702 4.33 30.65 -6.79
CA LYS A 702 4.08 29.28 -7.24
C LYS A 702 4.56 28.24 -6.23
N GLU A 703 5.73 28.47 -5.63
CA GLU A 703 6.28 27.62 -4.58
C GLU A 703 5.31 27.53 -3.38
N ARG A 704 4.75 28.66 -2.93
CA ARG A 704 3.78 28.68 -1.83
C ARG A 704 2.50 27.92 -2.18
N GLN A 705 1.90 28.21 -3.34
CA GLN A 705 0.69 27.52 -3.80
C GLN A 705 0.90 26.01 -3.90
N PHE A 706 2.06 25.60 -4.41
CA PHE A 706 2.45 24.20 -4.49
C PHE A 706 2.52 23.53 -3.11
N TRP A 707 3.24 24.12 -2.16
CA TRP A 707 3.37 23.54 -0.83
C TRP A 707 2.05 23.51 -0.07
N ASP A 708 1.17 24.50 -0.24
CA ASP A 708 -0.16 24.50 0.39
C ASP A 708 -1.02 23.34 -0.13
N ALA A 709 -1.07 23.14 -1.46
CA ALA A 709 -1.76 22.01 -2.08
C ALA A 709 -1.15 20.67 -1.66
N TYR A 710 0.18 20.58 -1.65
CA TYR A 710 0.92 19.38 -1.27
C TYR A 710 0.66 18.99 0.17
N ASN A 711 0.64 19.95 1.10
CA ASN A 711 0.41 19.68 2.52
C ASN A 711 -0.99 19.14 2.78
N ARG A 712 -2.03 19.63 2.08
CA ARG A 712 -3.39 19.08 2.17
C ARG A 712 -3.45 17.64 1.68
N PHE A 713 -2.88 17.38 0.51
CA PHE A 713 -2.78 16.03 -0.05
C PHE A 713 -2.01 15.07 0.88
N TYR A 714 -0.86 15.51 1.37
CA TYR A 714 -0.01 14.73 2.27
C TYR A 714 -0.70 14.43 3.61
N THR A 715 -1.46 15.38 4.16
CA THR A 715 -2.19 15.18 5.42
C THR A 715 -3.20 14.03 5.29
N HIS A 716 -3.96 13.98 4.20
CA HIS A 716 -4.88 12.86 3.95
C HIS A 716 -4.14 11.53 3.83
N LEU A 717 -3.01 11.50 3.12
CA LEU A 717 -2.20 10.28 2.99
C LEU A 717 -1.60 9.82 4.32
N ASP A 718 -1.14 10.74 5.16
CA ASP A 718 -0.59 10.44 6.48
C ASP A 718 -1.66 9.89 7.43
N GLU A 719 -2.84 10.52 7.49
CA GLU A 719 -3.98 10.05 8.27
C GLU A 719 -4.43 8.64 7.85
N MET A 720 -4.49 8.39 6.54
CA MET A 720 -4.83 7.07 6.00
C MET A 720 -3.76 6.02 6.29
N CYS A 721 -2.48 6.33 6.11
CA CYS A 721 -1.38 5.43 6.46
C CYS A 721 -1.37 5.11 7.96
N HIS A 722 -1.65 6.09 8.82
CA HIS A 722 -1.69 5.90 10.27
C HIS A 722 -2.87 5.00 10.69
N SER A 723 -4.05 5.23 10.10
CA SER A 723 -5.25 4.43 10.39
C SER A 723 -5.12 2.99 9.87
N SER A 724 -4.42 2.78 8.75
CA SER A 724 -4.17 1.47 8.14
C SER A 724 -2.92 0.76 8.64
N ALA A 725 -2.06 1.41 9.44
CA ALA A 725 -0.79 0.84 9.89
C ALA A 725 -0.99 -0.43 10.73
N ARG A 726 -0.51 -1.56 10.22
CA ARG A 726 -0.58 -2.90 10.87
C ARG A 726 0.74 -3.64 10.71
N LEU A 727 0.94 -4.68 11.52
CA LEU A 727 2.08 -5.58 11.33
C LEU A 727 1.83 -6.43 10.08
N LEU A 728 2.86 -6.59 9.26
CA LEU A 728 2.87 -7.59 8.20
C LEU A 728 3.41 -8.91 8.80
N PRO A 729 2.61 -9.98 8.91
CA PRO A 729 3.02 -11.24 9.54
C PRO A 729 4.10 -11.98 8.75
N GLU A 730 4.87 -12.84 9.41
CA GLU A 730 5.74 -13.79 8.69
C GLU A 730 4.91 -14.67 7.75
N ARG A 731 5.55 -15.21 6.70
CA ARG A 731 4.91 -16.04 5.67
C ARG A 731 3.88 -15.31 4.81
N THR A 732 3.95 -13.98 4.79
CA THR A 732 3.12 -13.18 3.89
C THR A 732 3.96 -12.57 2.78
N ILE A 733 3.36 -12.50 1.59
CA ILE A 733 3.90 -11.70 0.48
C ILE A 733 2.88 -10.61 0.18
N LEU A 734 3.27 -9.35 0.34
CA LEU A 734 2.47 -8.20 -0.05
C LEU A 734 2.95 -7.66 -1.39
N LEU A 735 2.06 -7.56 -2.37
CA LEU A 735 2.30 -6.92 -3.65
C LEU A 735 1.51 -5.61 -3.73
N VAL A 736 2.17 -4.55 -4.20
CA VAL A 736 1.62 -3.18 -4.19
C VAL A 736 1.91 -2.48 -5.51
N ASP A 737 0.90 -1.81 -6.08
CA ASP A 737 1.07 -0.78 -7.11
C ASP A 737 1.59 0.50 -6.44
N ASN A 738 2.90 0.69 -6.55
CA ASN A 738 3.71 1.76 -5.99
C ASN A 738 3.29 3.16 -6.47
N GLN A 739 2.54 3.27 -7.57
CA GLN A 739 2.05 4.54 -8.08
C GLN A 739 0.63 4.85 -7.59
N ARG A 740 -0.19 3.82 -7.31
CA ARG A 740 -1.55 3.95 -6.77
C ARG A 740 -1.62 3.97 -5.25
N PHE A 741 -0.62 3.42 -4.58
CA PHE A 741 -0.54 3.36 -3.12
C PHE A 741 0.78 3.94 -2.62
N VAL A 742 0.67 4.83 -1.63
CA VAL A 742 1.81 5.21 -0.79
C VAL A 742 1.89 4.31 0.41
N HIS A 743 3.10 4.13 0.92
CA HIS A 743 3.35 3.31 2.09
C HIS A 743 4.22 4.02 3.13
N ALA A 744 4.07 3.59 4.37
CA ALA A 744 4.76 4.15 5.52
C ALA A 744 5.11 3.04 6.52
N ARG A 745 6.03 3.30 7.45
CA ARG A 745 6.49 2.31 8.43
C ARG A 745 6.75 2.94 9.78
N THR A 746 6.31 2.34 10.89
CA THR A 746 6.80 2.75 12.22
C THR A 746 8.29 2.45 12.39
N ARG A 747 8.90 2.98 13.46
CA ARG A 747 10.25 2.59 13.88
C ARG A 747 10.32 1.09 14.11
N ILE A 748 11.39 0.47 13.63
CA ILE A 748 11.71 -0.92 13.96
C ILE A 748 12.31 -0.96 15.35
N LYS A 749 11.81 -1.87 16.17
CA LYS A 749 12.26 -2.09 17.55
C LYS A 749 13.11 -3.37 17.64
N GLY A 750 12.81 -4.39 16.84
CA GLY A 750 13.56 -5.65 16.80
C GLY A 750 14.64 -5.72 15.70
N THR A 751 15.83 -6.19 16.04
CA THR A 751 16.97 -6.36 15.11
C THR A 751 16.89 -7.62 14.22
N HIS A 752 16.02 -8.56 14.57
CA HIS A 752 15.85 -9.84 13.87
C HIS A 752 14.86 -9.76 12.70
N ARG A 753 14.25 -8.60 12.45
CA ARG A 753 13.31 -8.41 11.35
C ARG A 753 14.03 -8.58 10.00
N LEU A 754 13.47 -9.41 9.13
CA LEU A 754 14.02 -9.71 7.80
C LEU A 754 12.90 -9.72 6.76
N LEU A 755 13.02 -8.86 5.74
CA LEU A 755 12.15 -8.89 4.56
C LEU A 755 12.97 -9.09 3.29
N LEU A 756 12.36 -9.71 2.28
CA LEU A 756 12.82 -9.60 0.90
C LEU A 756 11.97 -8.56 0.18
N ARG A 757 12.61 -7.68 -0.59
CA ARG A 757 11.92 -6.72 -1.47
C ARG A 757 12.37 -6.92 -2.91
N ILE A 758 11.42 -6.78 -3.82
CA ILE A 758 11.66 -6.82 -5.26
C ILE A 758 10.78 -5.78 -5.95
N ARG A 759 11.30 -5.13 -7.00
CA ARG A 759 10.57 -4.15 -7.81
C ARG A 759 10.38 -4.73 -9.22
N PHE A 760 9.20 -4.53 -9.80
CA PHE A 760 8.86 -5.13 -11.09
C PHE A 760 7.80 -4.33 -11.83
N ASP A 761 7.67 -4.59 -13.14
CA ASP A 761 6.61 -4.09 -13.99
C ASP A 761 5.99 -5.22 -14.82
N PHE A 762 4.71 -5.12 -15.14
CA PHE A 762 4.10 -5.95 -16.17
C PHE A 762 4.27 -5.29 -17.54
N HIS A 763 4.42 -6.11 -18.58
CA HIS A 763 4.36 -5.63 -19.96
C HIS A 763 2.97 -5.07 -20.33
N GLU A 764 1.92 -5.50 -19.63
CA GLU A 764 0.52 -5.26 -20.00
C GLU A 764 -0.24 -4.46 -18.92
N THR A 765 -1.05 -3.48 -19.33
CA THR A 765 -1.88 -2.65 -18.45
C THR A 765 -3.25 -3.28 -18.16
N PRO A 766 -3.98 -2.89 -17.08
CA PRO A 766 -5.35 -3.36 -16.82
C PRO A 766 -6.30 -3.16 -18.00
N GLU A 767 -6.21 -1.99 -18.63
CA GLU A 767 -7.01 -1.63 -19.79
C GLU A 767 -6.69 -2.53 -20.99
N LEU A 768 -5.42 -2.92 -21.14
CA LEU A 768 -5.00 -3.87 -22.16
C LEU A 768 -5.57 -5.25 -21.88
N GLN A 769 -5.53 -5.74 -20.63
CA GLN A 769 -6.12 -7.05 -20.30
C GLN A 769 -7.63 -7.09 -20.56
N SER A 770 -8.37 -6.08 -20.11
CA SER A 770 -9.81 -6.00 -20.39
C SER A 770 -10.10 -5.97 -21.90
N LEU A 771 -9.26 -5.26 -22.67
CA LEU A 771 -9.35 -5.26 -24.13
C LEU A 771 -9.10 -6.64 -24.72
N LEU A 772 -8.05 -7.35 -24.31
CA LEU A 772 -7.72 -8.69 -24.81
C LEU A 772 -8.83 -9.69 -24.49
N GLU A 773 -9.38 -9.67 -23.27
CA GLU A 773 -10.52 -10.51 -22.87
C GLU A 773 -11.76 -10.25 -23.74
N VAL A 774 -12.13 -8.99 -23.94
CA VAL A 774 -13.26 -8.62 -24.78
C VAL A 774 -13.00 -8.98 -26.25
N ALA A 775 -11.77 -8.81 -26.74
CA ALA A 775 -11.40 -9.18 -28.10
C ALA A 775 -11.47 -10.69 -28.32
N SER A 776 -10.96 -11.51 -27.39
CA SER A 776 -11.04 -12.97 -27.43
C SER A 776 -12.50 -13.46 -27.33
N ALA A 777 -13.30 -12.87 -26.45
CA ALA A 777 -14.72 -13.20 -26.31
C ALA A 777 -15.52 -12.88 -27.59
N ASN A 778 -15.09 -11.89 -28.37
CA ASN A 778 -15.69 -11.53 -29.66
C ASN A 778 -15.08 -12.29 -30.85
N GLY A 779 -14.15 -13.23 -30.62
CA GLY A 779 -13.53 -14.03 -31.68
C GLY A 779 -12.62 -13.25 -32.63
N LEU A 780 -11.96 -12.20 -32.12
CA LEU A 780 -11.07 -11.31 -32.89
C LEU A 780 -9.59 -11.73 -32.85
N GLY A 781 -9.25 -12.77 -32.09
CA GLY A 781 -7.88 -13.27 -31.95
C GLY A 781 -7.80 -14.54 -31.10
N PRO A 782 -6.58 -14.94 -30.69
CA PRO A 782 -6.37 -16.14 -29.89
C PRO A 782 -7.05 -16.05 -28.51
N GLN A 783 -7.26 -17.19 -27.87
CA GLN A 783 -7.64 -17.28 -26.45
C GLN A 783 -6.39 -17.08 -25.58
N SER A 784 -5.81 -15.86 -25.62
CA SER A 784 -4.62 -15.51 -24.85
C SER A 784 -4.74 -14.11 -24.25
N ASN A 785 -4.30 -14.01 -23.00
CA ASN A 785 -4.20 -12.75 -22.25
C ASN A 785 -2.83 -12.07 -22.42
N LEU A 786 -1.93 -12.66 -23.22
CA LEU A 786 -0.62 -12.09 -23.53
C LEU A 786 -0.68 -11.34 -24.86
N LEU A 787 -0.25 -10.08 -24.89
CA LEU A 787 -0.29 -9.26 -26.11
C LEU A 787 0.61 -9.85 -27.21
N THR A 788 1.74 -10.45 -26.86
CA THR A 788 2.70 -11.03 -27.83
C THR A 788 2.13 -12.18 -28.65
N ASP A 789 1.10 -12.86 -28.15
CA ASP A 789 0.45 -13.97 -28.85
C ASP A 789 -0.50 -13.48 -29.96
N TRP A 790 -0.85 -12.19 -29.95
CA TRP A 790 -1.77 -11.62 -30.92
C TRP A 790 -1.05 -11.30 -32.24
N PRO A 791 -1.64 -11.63 -33.40
CA PRO A 791 -1.07 -11.27 -34.69
C PRO A 791 -1.16 -9.76 -34.92
N ILE A 792 -0.19 -9.21 -35.65
CA ILE A 792 -0.26 -7.84 -36.13
C ILE A 792 -1.37 -7.77 -37.19
N GLN A 793 -2.30 -6.85 -37.01
CA GLN A 793 -3.41 -6.64 -37.95
C GLN A 793 -3.06 -5.55 -38.95
N THR A 794 -3.10 -5.87 -40.24
CA THR A 794 -3.04 -4.85 -41.29
C THR A 794 -4.42 -4.20 -41.47
N LYS A 795 -4.46 -3.08 -42.20
CA LYS A 795 -5.72 -2.44 -42.58
C LYS A 795 -6.65 -3.41 -43.36
N PHE A 796 -6.10 -4.30 -44.17
CA PHE A 796 -6.90 -5.27 -44.93
C PHE A 796 -7.56 -6.28 -43.98
N ASP A 797 -6.77 -6.89 -43.09
CA ASP A 797 -7.25 -7.85 -42.09
C ASP A 797 -8.31 -7.23 -41.18
N TYR A 798 -8.09 -5.98 -40.78
CA TYR A 798 -9.01 -5.21 -39.97
C TYR A 798 -10.36 -5.00 -40.68
N MET A 799 -10.33 -4.64 -41.96
CA MET A 799 -11.54 -4.38 -42.75
C MET A 799 -12.33 -5.65 -43.08
N GLU A 800 -11.66 -6.75 -43.41
CA GLU A 800 -12.31 -8.04 -43.69
C GLU A 800 -13.07 -8.55 -42.45
N ASN A 801 -12.47 -8.40 -41.26
CA ASN A 801 -13.12 -8.76 -40.00
C ASN A 801 -14.34 -7.88 -39.68
N ILE A 802 -14.35 -6.59 -40.05
CA ILE A 802 -15.48 -5.69 -39.80
C ILE A 802 -16.68 -6.01 -40.69
N ASN A 803 -16.43 -6.03 -42.01
CA ASN A 803 -17.49 -6.12 -43.00
C ASN A 803 -18.23 -7.47 -42.89
N SER A 804 -17.54 -8.55 -42.52
CA SER A 804 -18.13 -9.89 -42.44
C SER A 804 -18.84 -10.21 -41.13
N LYS A 805 -18.49 -9.59 -40.00
CA LYS A 805 -18.95 -10.02 -38.65
C LYS A 805 -19.77 -8.98 -37.88
N PHE A 806 -19.63 -7.68 -38.18
CA PHE A 806 -20.02 -6.63 -37.22
C PHE A 806 -20.95 -5.54 -37.76
N ILE A 807 -20.86 -5.15 -39.04
CA ILE A 807 -21.63 -4.00 -39.56
C ILE A 807 -23.14 -4.17 -39.36
N ASP A 808 -23.72 -5.31 -39.75
CA ASP A 808 -25.16 -5.56 -39.61
C ASP A 808 -25.62 -5.59 -38.14
N ARG A 809 -24.78 -6.13 -37.26
CA ARG A 809 -25.05 -6.20 -35.81
C ARG A 809 -25.07 -4.81 -35.16
N TYR A 810 -24.21 -3.89 -35.60
CA TYR A 810 -24.12 -2.54 -35.03
C TYR A 810 -25.17 -1.59 -35.60
N CYS A 811 -25.48 -1.71 -36.89
CA CYS A 811 -26.58 -0.98 -37.52
C CYS A 811 -27.92 -1.22 -36.79
N ALA A 812 -28.15 -2.43 -36.25
CA ALA A 812 -29.36 -2.78 -35.51
C ALA A 812 -29.43 -2.24 -34.06
N ARG A 813 -28.30 -1.90 -33.43
CA ARG A 813 -28.22 -1.55 -31.99
C ARG A 813 -28.36 -0.05 -31.69
N GLY A 814 -28.10 0.83 -32.67
CA GLY A 814 -28.08 2.29 -32.49
C GLY A 814 -26.97 2.80 -31.53
N ARG A 815 -26.77 4.12 -31.43
CA ARG A 815 -25.80 4.82 -30.53
C ARG A 815 -24.31 4.68 -30.87
N PHE A 816 -23.97 4.55 -32.15
CA PHE A 816 -22.58 4.53 -32.62
C PHE A 816 -22.22 5.78 -33.43
N TYR A 817 -20.96 6.17 -33.29
CA TYR A 817 -20.23 7.11 -34.12
C TYR A 817 -19.52 6.36 -35.25
N TRP A 818 -19.77 6.76 -36.50
CA TRP A 818 -19.20 6.15 -37.70
C TRP A 818 -18.19 7.06 -38.38
N SER A 819 -17.05 6.49 -38.81
CA SER A 819 -16.03 7.22 -39.56
C SER A 819 -15.43 6.38 -40.67
N PRO A 820 -15.02 6.93 -41.82
CA PRO A 820 -14.48 6.14 -42.91
C PRO A 820 -13.06 5.66 -42.58
N SER A 821 -12.75 4.41 -42.90
CA SER A 821 -11.36 3.95 -43.00
C SER A 821 -10.77 4.44 -44.33
N GLY A 822 -9.65 5.16 -44.29
CA GLY A 822 -8.89 5.61 -45.48
C GLY A 822 -8.69 7.12 -45.63
N GLY A 823 -7.43 7.51 -45.73
CA GLY A 823 -6.96 8.78 -46.30
C GLY A 823 -6.08 8.50 -47.52
N SER A 824 -6.23 9.33 -48.55
CA SER A 824 -5.42 9.49 -49.79
C SER A 824 -5.12 8.28 -50.71
N THR A 825 -5.23 7.01 -50.32
CA THR A 825 -4.75 5.86 -51.15
C THR A 825 -5.79 4.86 -51.67
N SER A 826 -7.10 5.09 -51.52
CA SER A 826 -8.10 4.17 -52.09
C SER A 826 -9.35 4.90 -52.58
N ALA A 827 -9.29 5.39 -53.81
CA ALA A 827 -10.47 5.44 -54.66
C ALA A 827 -10.53 4.09 -55.38
N THR A 828 -11.25 3.12 -54.83
CA THR A 828 -11.64 1.90 -55.56
C THR A 828 -13.15 1.94 -55.76
N LYS A 829 -13.59 1.67 -57.00
CA LYS A 829 -14.99 1.64 -57.43
C LYS A 829 -15.85 0.77 -56.50
N GLY A 830 -17.00 1.30 -56.09
CA GLY A 830 -18.20 0.51 -55.77
C GLY A 830 -18.17 -0.39 -54.52
N SER A 831 -17.07 -0.49 -53.77
CA SER A 831 -17.06 -1.24 -52.50
C SER A 831 -17.73 -0.44 -51.39
N GLU A 832 -18.58 -1.10 -50.62
CA GLU A 832 -19.30 -0.62 -49.43
C GLU A 832 -18.50 0.40 -48.60
N VAL A 833 -19.19 1.38 -48.01
CA VAL A 833 -18.59 2.39 -47.13
C VAL A 833 -17.89 1.68 -45.96
N CYS A 834 -16.59 1.48 -46.09
CA CYS A 834 -15.73 0.91 -45.06
C CYS A 834 -15.68 1.89 -43.88
N ALA A 835 -16.47 1.61 -42.84
CA ALA A 835 -16.65 2.49 -41.69
C ALA A 835 -16.15 1.83 -40.40
N VAL A 836 -15.43 2.61 -39.60
CA VAL A 836 -14.94 2.30 -38.26
C VAL A 836 -15.99 2.76 -37.24
N PRO A 837 -16.68 1.83 -36.54
CA PRO A 837 -17.62 2.15 -35.48
C PRO A 837 -16.88 2.47 -34.17
N SER A 838 -17.44 3.40 -33.41
CA SER A 838 -17.02 3.72 -32.03
C SER A 838 -18.22 4.25 -31.26
N THR A 839 -18.28 4.12 -29.95
CA THR A 839 -19.36 4.76 -29.16
C THR A 839 -19.04 6.24 -28.91
N ASN A 840 -20.07 7.02 -28.59
CA ASN A 840 -19.88 8.43 -28.21
C ASN A 840 -19.05 8.57 -26.93
N GLN A 841 -19.22 7.65 -25.98
CA GLN A 841 -18.47 7.66 -24.70
C GLN A 841 -16.99 7.38 -24.92
N GLU A 842 -16.63 6.40 -25.76
CA GLU A 842 -15.24 6.08 -26.08
C GLU A 842 -14.54 7.27 -26.78
N ASN A 843 -15.24 7.93 -27.70
CA ASN A 843 -14.71 9.13 -28.37
C ASN A 843 -14.55 10.30 -27.39
N SER A 844 -15.53 10.55 -26.52
CA SER A 844 -15.46 11.62 -25.52
C SER A 844 -14.32 11.39 -24.51
N ALA A 845 -14.13 10.15 -24.04
CA ALA A 845 -13.05 9.78 -23.14
C ALA A 845 -11.68 10.03 -23.79
N MET A 846 -11.48 9.60 -25.03
CA MET A 846 -10.22 9.83 -25.75
C MET A 846 -9.98 11.32 -26.04
N ARG A 847 -11.03 12.08 -26.35
CA ARG A 847 -10.91 13.52 -26.63
C ARG A 847 -10.61 14.35 -25.39
N THR A 848 -11.09 13.93 -24.23
CA THR A 848 -10.75 14.57 -22.93
C THR A 848 -9.24 14.45 -22.67
N GLU A 849 -8.68 13.25 -22.82
CA GLU A 849 -7.23 13.04 -22.69
C GLU A 849 -6.44 13.78 -23.77
N LEU A 850 -6.98 13.86 -24.99
CA LEU A 850 -6.38 14.62 -26.08
C LEU A 850 -6.26 16.12 -25.75
N VAL A 851 -7.30 16.74 -25.16
CA VAL A 851 -7.24 18.15 -24.69
C VAL A 851 -6.10 18.35 -23.70
N ASP A 852 -5.95 17.43 -22.76
CA ASP A 852 -4.86 17.45 -21.77
C ASP A 852 -3.49 17.34 -22.43
N LEU A 853 -3.36 16.51 -23.47
CA LEU A 853 -2.13 16.42 -24.25
C LEU A 853 -1.80 17.71 -25.01
N PHE A 854 -2.79 18.34 -25.67
CA PHE A 854 -2.62 19.63 -26.34
C PHE A 854 -2.17 20.72 -25.37
N CYS A 855 -2.76 20.77 -24.17
CA CYS A 855 -2.35 21.69 -23.12
C CYS A 855 -0.94 21.36 -22.61
N GLY A 856 -0.63 20.07 -22.39
CA GLY A 856 0.62 19.60 -21.83
C GLY A 856 1.84 19.82 -22.73
N VAL A 857 1.68 19.83 -24.06
CA VAL A 857 2.75 20.22 -25.00
C VAL A 857 2.79 21.74 -25.26
N GLY A 858 1.83 22.48 -24.71
CA GLY A 858 1.68 23.93 -24.88
C GLY A 858 1.24 24.32 -26.30
N ALA A 859 0.47 23.48 -26.98
CA ALA A 859 -0.15 23.80 -28.27
C ALA A 859 -1.34 24.75 -28.10
N VAL A 860 -2.09 24.58 -27.00
CA VAL A 860 -3.18 25.48 -26.59
C VAL A 860 -3.03 25.81 -25.10
N PRO A 861 -3.48 26.99 -24.62
CA PRO A 861 -3.48 27.31 -23.20
C PRO A 861 -4.59 26.56 -22.45
N ARG A 862 -4.38 26.33 -21.15
CA ARG A 862 -5.32 25.61 -20.29
C ARG A 862 -6.30 26.52 -19.56
N ASP A 863 -5.89 27.75 -19.27
CA ASP A 863 -6.75 28.81 -18.75
C ASP A 863 -7.21 29.68 -19.93
N GLY A 864 -8.53 29.77 -20.15
CA GLY A 864 -9.14 30.67 -21.15
C GLY A 864 -8.89 32.16 -20.90
N SER A 865 -7.86 32.52 -20.11
CA SER A 865 -7.40 33.88 -19.82
C SER A 865 -6.74 34.54 -21.04
N ALA A 866 -6.20 33.73 -21.97
CA ALA A 866 -5.71 34.20 -23.25
C ALA A 866 -6.85 34.18 -24.28
N ASN A 867 -7.07 35.28 -24.99
CA ASN A 867 -8.03 35.35 -26.09
C ASN A 867 -7.61 34.37 -27.20
N CYS A 868 -8.13 33.15 -27.20
CA CYS A 868 -7.84 32.10 -28.18
C CYS A 868 -8.89 32.11 -29.28
N VAL A 869 -8.44 32.35 -30.51
CA VAL A 869 -9.30 32.38 -31.70
C VAL A 869 -8.68 31.46 -32.74
N ALA A 870 -9.34 30.32 -32.96
CA ALA A 870 -8.83 29.22 -33.78
C ALA A 870 -9.58 29.07 -35.10
N VAL A 871 -8.86 29.22 -36.21
CA VAL A 871 -9.36 28.90 -37.55
C VAL A 871 -9.13 27.42 -37.84
N ASN A 872 -10.22 26.70 -38.15
CA ASN A 872 -10.20 25.28 -38.42
C ASN A 872 -10.52 24.98 -39.89
N LEU A 873 -9.50 24.54 -40.63
CA LEU A 873 -9.51 24.20 -42.05
C LEU A 873 -9.47 22.69 -42.30
N PHE A 874 -9.81 21.86 -41.31
CA PHE A 874 -9.97 20.43 -41.53
C PHE A 874 -11.25 20.13 -42.31
N ALA A 875 -11.32 18.94 -42.91
CA ALA A 875 -12.51 18.51 -43.64
C ALA A 875 -13.69 18.23 -42.69
N SER A 876 -14.90 18.55 -43.15
CA SER A 876 -16.18 18.22 -42.54
C SER A 876 -17.11 17.53 -43.54
N GLY A 877 -18.01 16.67 -43.05
CA GLY A 877 -18.93 15.91 -43.88
C GLY A 877 -18.31 14.65 -44.48
N LYS A 878 -19.08 13.91 -45.30
CA LYS A 878 -18.67 12.60 -45.86
C LYS A 878 -18.16 11.60 -44.81
N LEU A 879 -18.75 11.66 -43.59
CA LEU A 879 -18.38 10.91 -42.38
C LEU A 879 -16.97 11.20 -41.82
N TYR A 880 -16.26 12.20 -42.35
CA TYR A 880 -14.90 12.51 -41.94
C TYR A 880 -14.88 13.40 -40.69
N ARG A 881 -14.07 13.02 -39.69
CA ARG A 881 -14.18 13.54 -38.31
C ARG A 881 -13.27 14.70 -37.95
N SER A 882 -12.31 15.04 -38.81
CA SER A 882 -11.21 15.93 -38.43
C SER A 882 -11.69 17.29 -37.91
N MET A 883 -12.63 17.96 -38.59
CA MET A 883 -13.12 19.25 -38.09
C MET A 883 -13.74 19.15 -36.69
N GLU A 884 -14.50 18.08 -36.42
CA GLU A 884 -15.19 17.88 -35.15
C GLU A 884 -14.21 17.63 -33.99
N ILE A 885 -13.18 16.79 -34.20
CA ILE A 885 -12.17 16.48 -33.18
C ILE A 885 -11.50 17.77 -32.69
N PHE A 886 -11.04 18.61 -33.62
CA PHE A 886 -10.37 19.86 -33.24
C PHE A 886 -11.36 20.92 -32.75
N GLY A 887 -12.60 20.91 -33.26
CA GLY A 887 -13.67 21.76 -32.72
C GLY A 887 -13.89 21.51 -31.24
N GLU A 888 -14.02 20.25 -30.84
CA GLU A 888 -14.18 19.88 -29.43
C GLU A 888 -12.95 20.23 -28.59
N VAL A 889 -11.73 20.11 -29.12
CA VAL A 889 -10.52 20.56 -28.42
C VAL A 889 -10.61 22.05 -28.11
N PHE A 890 -10.99 22.88 -29.08
CA PHE A 890 -11.09 24.33 -28.89
C PHE A 890 -12.25 24.73 -27.98
N THR A 891 -13.42 24.11 -28.10
CA THR A 891 -14.55 24.43 -27.21
C THR A 891 -14.29 23.98 -25.77
N SER A 892 -13.53 22.91 -25.56
CA SER A 892 -13.19 22.42 -24.20
C SER A 892 -12.27 23.35 -23.42
N ILE A 893 -11.54 24.24 -24.12
CA ILE A 893 -10.66 25.25 -23.53
C ILE A 893 -11.25 26.67 -23.61
N ASP A 894 -12.55 26.79 -23.92
CA ASP A 894 -13.27 28.06 -24.07
C ASP A 894 -12.69 28.99 -25.15
N ALA A 895 -12.09 28.42 -26.21
CA ALA A 895 -11.60 29.19 -27.35
C ALA A 895 -12.71 29.53 -28.34
N THR A 896 -12.60 30.69 -29.00
CA THR A 896 -13.42 31.01 -30.18
C THR A 896 -13.04 30.10 -31.34
N HIS A 897 -13.95 29.22 -31.74
CA HIS A 897 -13.75 28.30 -32.86
C HIS A 897 -14.37 28.85 -34.15
N LEU A 898 -13.56 28.99 -35.20
CA LEU A 898 -13.97 29.42 -36.54
C LEU A 898 -13.89 28.21 -37.52
N PRO A 899 -14.98 27.42 -37.68
CA PRO A 899 -15.01 26.21 -38.51
C PRO A 899 -15.21 26.51 -40.00
N LEU A 900 -14.18 27.07 -40.66
CA LEU A 900 -14.27 27.45 -42.08
C LEU A 900 -14.18 26.23 -43.02
N GLY A 901 -13.42 25.21 -42.64
CA GLY A 901 -13.29 23.96 -43.37
C GLY A 901 -12.32 23.97 -44.54
N SER A 902 -11.96 22.78 -44.99
CA SER A 902 -10.88 22.59 -45.98
C SER A 902 -11.19 23.16 -47.35
N THR A 903 -12.47 23.31 -47.71
CA THR A 903 -12.91 23.85 -49.01
C THR A 903 -13.19 25.35 -48.97
N ALA A 904 -12.94 26.03 -47.84
CA ALA A 904 -13.11 27.48 -47.76
C ALA A 904 -12.20 28.20 -48.76
N ASN A 905 -12.73 29.25 -49.38
CA ASN A 905 -11.95 30.12 -50.26
C ASN A 905 -10.85 30.84 -49.47
N ASP A 906 -9.64 30.93 -50.04
CA ASP A 906 -8.48 31.53 -49.36
C ASP A 906 -8.71 33.00 -48.95
N ASP A 907 -9.43 33.79 -49.74
CA ASP A 907 -9.72 35.19 -49.42
C ASP A 907 -10.69 35.32 -48.24
N ASP A 908 -11.66 34.41 -48.12
CA ASP A 908 -12.56 34.36 -46.96
C ASP A 908 -11.81 33.98 -45.68
N VAL A 909 -10.89 33.01 -45.78
CA VAL A 909 -10.06 32.58 -44.65
C VAL A 909 -9.18 33.72 -44.17
N LEU A 910 -8.47 34.40 -45.09
CA LEU A 910 -7.63 35.56 -44.75
C LEU A 910 -8.45 36.71 -44.14
N ARG A 911 -9.65 36.98 -44.67
CA ARG A 911 -10.58 37.98 -44.10
C ARG A 911 -11.00 37.62 -42.68
N CYS A 912 -11.32 36.35 -42.41
CA CYS A 912 -11.70 35.90 -41.07
C CYS A 912 -10.55 36.01 -40.08
N ILE A 913 -9.34 35.60 -40.47
CA ILE A 913 -8.15 35.70 -39.62
C ILE A 913 -7.93 37.16 -39.21
N ALA A 914 -7.95 38.09 -40.18
CA ALA A 914 -7.77 39.51 -39.90
C ALA A 914 -8.92 40.10 -39.07
N ARG A 915 -10.18 39.74 -39.36
CA ARG A 915 -11.37 40.28 -38.68
C ARG A 915 -11.47 39.87 -37.22
N PHE A 916 -11.20 38.60 -36.92
CA PHE A 916 -11.35 38.04 -35.58
C PHE A 916 -10.05 38.00 -34.78
N GLY A 917 -8.93 38.42 -35.39
CA GLY A 917 -7.62 38.38 -34.76
C GLY A 917 -7.18 36.95 -34.43
N ALA A 918 -7.44 36.01 -35.35
CA ALA A 918 -7.13 34.61 -35.13
C ALA A 918 -5.64 34.43 -34.81
N ASN A 919 -5.36 33.61 -33.80
CA ASN A 919 -4.00 33.32 -33.33
C ASN A 919 -3.64 31.83 -33.38
N ILE A 920 -4.61 30.97 -33.69
CA ILE A 920 -4.41 29.54 -33.94
C ILE A 920 -4.94 29.22 -35.34
N LEU A 921 -4.14 28.51 -36.13
CA LEU A 921 -4.53 27.97 -37.44
C LEU A 921 -4.39 26.45 -37.42
N CYS A 922 -5.46 25.71 -37.68
CA CYS A 922 -5.40 24.27 -37.79
C CYS A 922 -6.02 23.73 -39.08
N GLY A 923 -5.53 22.59 -39.57
CA GLY A 923 -5.97 22.01 -40.83
C GLY A 923 -5.01 20.97 -41.40
N TRP A 924 -5.29 20.48 -42.60
CA TRP A 924 -4.35 19.63 -43.34
C TRP A 924 -3.09 20.43 -43.68
N GLY A 925 -1.90 19.82 -43.59
CA GLY A 925 -0.63 20.48 -43.87
C GLY A 925 -0.62 21.15 -45.25
N SER A 926 -1.04 20.41 -46.28
CA SER A 926 -1.20 20.88 -47.65
C SER A 926 -2.27 21.96 -47.82
N ARG A 927 -3.31 22.01 -46.98
CA ARG A 927 -4.33 23.08 -47.04
C ARG A 927 -3.80 24.37 -46.43
N ILE A 928 -3.04 24.28 -45.34
CA ILE A 928 -2.38 25.40 -44.69
C ILE A 928 -1.30 25.98 -45.61
N LEU A 929 -0.53 25.13 -46.30
CA LEU A 929 0.47 25.57 -47.28
C LEU A 929 -0.17 26.35 -48.43
N GLN A 930 -1.30 25.86 -48.96
CA GLN A 930 -2.04 26.58 -50.00
C GLN A 930 -2.46 27.99 -49.54
N LEU A 931 -2.91 28.14 -48.29
CA LEU A 931 -3.24 29.44 -47.73
C LEU A 931 -2.00 30.35 -47.61
N CYS A 932 -0.86 29.79 -47.21
CA CYS A 932 0.40 30.54 -47.09
C CYS A 932 0.89 31.02 -48.46
N GLU A 933 0.85 30.16 -49.48
CA GLU A 933 1.20 30.48 -50.88
C GLU A 933 0.24 31.54 -51.47
N ALA A 934 -1.07 31.39 -51.22
CA ALA A 934 -2.06 32.38 -51.64
C ALA A 934 -1.83 33.74 -50.96
N ALA A 935 -1.45 33.75 -49.69
CA ALA A 935 -1.13 34.98 -48.96
C ALA A 935 0.18 35.61 -49.46
N GLU A 936 1.20 34.82 -49.78
CA GLU A 936 2.47 35.32 -50.31
C GLU A 936 2.31 35.90 -51.73
N SER A 937 1.69 35.14 -52.65
CA SER A 937 1.45 35.58 -54.03
C SER A 937 0.62 36.87 -54.13
N LYS A 938 -0.38 37.04 -53.24
CA LYS A 938 -1.22 38.25 -53.14
C LYS A 938 -0.59 39.38 -52.32
N LYS A 939 0.61 39.19 -51.75
CA LYS A 939 1.26 40.13 -50.82
C LYS A 939 0.39 40.48 -49.59
N LEU A 940 -0.40 39.51 -49.13
CA LEU A 940 -1.28 39.58 -47.96
C LEU A 940 -0.75 38.78 -46.76
N SER A 941 0.53 38.42 -46.76
CA SER A 941 1.18 37.70 -45.65
C SER A 941 1.02 38.39 -44.29
N GLY A 942 0.88 39.73 -44.28
CA GLY A 942 0.55 40.51 -43.08
C GLY A 942 -0.70 40.01 -42.32
N ALA A 943 -1.69 39.45 -43.03
CA ALA A 943 -2.90 38.90 -42.42
C ALA A 943 -2.64 37.65 -41.57
N LEU A 944 -1.54 36.92 -41.80
CA LEU A 944 -1.20 35.70 -41.07
C LEU A 944 -0.25 35.93 -39.87
N THR A 945 0.25 37.15 -39.69
CA THR A 945 1.21 37.49 -38.61
C THR A 945 0.62 37.41 -37.19
N SER A 946 -0.71 37.42 -37.07
CA SER A 946 -1.41 37.20 -35.80
C SER A 946 -1.35 35.73 -35.33
N ILE A 947 -1.14 34.78 -36.24
CA ILE A 947 -1.04 33.36 -35.95
C ILE A 947 0.23 33.07 -35.13
N LYS A 948 0.04 32.50 -33.93
CA LYS A 948 1.12 32.07 -33.02
C LYS A 948 1.27 30.57 -32.95
N THR A 949 0.21 29.83 -33.27
CA THR A 949 0.21 28.37 -33.28
C THR A 949 -0.38 27.83 -34.58
N ILE A 950 0.30 26.86 -35.18
CA ILE A 950 -0.20 26.02 -36.28
C ILE A 950 -0.37 24.58 -35.77
N ILE A 951 -1.54 23.99 -35.98
CA ILE A 951 -1.82 22.57 -35.69
C ILE A 951 -2.15 21.86 -36.99
N HIS A 952 -1.30 20.95 -37.44
CA HIS A 952 -1.51 20.18 -38.66
C HIS A 952 -1.67 18.69 -38.37
N GLY A 953 -2.26 17.95 -39.29
CA GLY A 953 -2.43 16.51 -39.12
C GLY A 953 -2.38 15.74 -40.42
N GLY A 954 -2.06 14.45 -40.32
CA GLY A 954 -2.29 13.48 -41.40
C GLY A 954 -1.42 13.62 -42.66
N GLU A 955 -0.44 14.52 -42.68
CA GLU A 955 0.58 14.75 -43.71
C GLU A 955 1.86 15.22 -42.98
N MET A 956 3.03 14.62 -43.27
CA MET A 956 4.29 15.11 -42.70
C MET A 956 4.73 16.39 -43.41
N LEU A 957 5.10 17.41 -42.65
CA LEU A 957 5.65 18.64 -43.21
C LEU A 957 7.18 18.52 -43.37
N SER A 958 7.66 18.75 -44.59
CA SER A 958 9.08 18.91 -44.89
C SER A 958 9.67 20.16 -44.21
N VAL A 959 11.00 20.23 -44.13
CA VAL A 959 11.72 21.40 -43.63
C VAL A 959 11.35 22.65 -44.43
N ALA A 960 11.25 22.55 -45.75
CA ALA A 960 10.83 23.64 -46.64
C ALA A 960 9.42 24.17 -46.29
N ASN A 961 8.46 23.25 -46.09
CA ASN A 961 7.08 23.58 -45.76
C ASN A 961 6.96 24.31 -44.42
N ARG A 962 7.73 23.89 -43.40
CA ARG A 962 7.79 24.58 -42.10
C ARG A 962 8.40 25.97 -42.22
N SER A 963 9.45 26.11 -43.01
CA SER A 963 10.13 27.40 -43.24
C SER A 963 9.18 28.41 -43.89
N LEU A 964 8.40 27.99 -44.90
CA LEU A 964 7.37 28.83 -45.50
C LEU A 964 6.31 29.27 -44.48
N MET A 965 5.75 28.32 -43.71
CA MET A 965 4.74 28.64 -42.68
C MET A 965 5.29 29.63 -41.64
N LYS A 966 6.54 29.46 -41.20
CA LYS A 966 7.21 30.40 -40.28
C LYS A 966 7.40 31.77 -40.92
N LYS A 967 7.88 31.83 -42.16
CA LYS A 967 8.09 33.08 -42.90
C LYS A 967 6.79 33.90 -42.98
N VAL A 968 5.69 33.24 -43.35
CA VAL A 968 4.40 33.92 -43.57
C VAL A 968 3.70 34.29 -42.25
N CYS A 969 3.85 33.50 -41.19
CA CYS A 969 3.20 33.73 -39.89
C CYS A 969 4.05 34.52 -38.87
N GLY A 970 5.13 35.18 -39.28
CA GLY A 970 5.90 36.09 -38.41
C GLY A 970 7.05 35.45 -37.59
N GLY A 971 7.65 34.37 -38.10
CA GLY A 971 8.92 33.78 -37.64
C GLY A 971 8.85 32.93 -36.36
N ASN A 972 8.09 33.37 -35.36
CA ASN A 972 7.99 32.73 -34.04
C ASN A 972 6.79 31.78 -33.89
N VAL A 973 6.12 31.42 -34.99
CA VAL A 973 4.98 30.50 -34.95
C VAL A 973 5.43 29.11 -34.51
N ARG A 974 4.71 28.50 -33.57
CA ARG A 974 4.94 27.12 -33.13
C ARG A 974 4.07 26.18 -33.97
N ILE A 975 4.68 25.13 -34.53
CA ILE A 975 4.01 24.17 -35.42
C ILE A 975 3.91 22.83 -34.70
N PHE A 976 2.70 22.31 -34.56
CA PHE A 976 2.39 21.05 -33.89
C PHE A 976 1.76 20.09 -34.90
N GLY A 977 2.34 18.90 -35.04
CA GLY A 977 1.78 17.80 -35.82
C GLY A 977 0.90 16.89 -34.96
N CYS A 978 -0.16 16.36 -35.56
CA CYS A 978 -1.03 15.36 -34.93
C CYS A 978 -0.86 14.01 -35.63
N TYR A 979 -0.60 12.98 -34.83
CA TYR A 979 -0.42 11.61 -35.28
C TYR A 979 -1.57 10.71 -34.83
N GLY A 980 -2.05 9.89 -35.76
CA GLY A 980 -3.20 9.01 -35.56
C GLY A 980 -3.85 8.55 -36.86
N SER A 981 -4.87 7.70 -36.73
CA SER A 981 -5.66 7.16 -37.84
C SER A 981 -7.17 7.19 -37.54
N ALA A 982 -8.00 6.75 -38.49
CA ALA A 982 -9.44 6.62 -38.23
C ALA A 982 -9.70 5.49 -37.20
N GLU A 983 -8.93 4.43 -37.25
CA GLU A 983 -9.00 3.25 -36.40
C GLU A 983 -8.54 3.58 -34.97
N THR A 984 -7.43 4.29 -34.85
CA THR A 984 -6.81 4.60 -33.55
C THR A 984 -7.32 5.88 -32.90
N GLY A 985 -7.81 6.85 -33.69
CA GLY A 985 -7.99 8.23 -33.21
C GLY A 985 -6.66 8.99 -33.18
N VAL A 986 -6.68 10.27 -32.77
CA VAL A 986 -5.45 11.05 -32.57
C VAL A 986 -4.86 10.67 -31.23
N PHE A 987 -3.66 10.12 -31.23
CA PHE A 987 -2.99 9.66 -30.00
C PHE A 987 -1.58 10.23 -29.82
N GLY A 988 -1.08 11.00 -30.79
CA GLY A 988 0.19 11.69 -30.67
C GLY A 988 0.08 13.17 -31.05
N VAL A 989 0.74 14.04 -30.28
CA VAL A 989 0.92 15.45 -30.62
C VAL A 989 2.40 15.79 -30.56
N SER A 990 2.94 16.42 -31.61
CA SER A 990 4.36 16.73 -31.67
C SER A 990 4.73 17.78 -30.62
N ILE A 991 5.95 17.70 -30.11
CA ILE A 991 6.55 18.79 -29.36
C ILE A 991 6.90 19.85 -30.40
N GLY A 992 6.39 21.07 -30.26
CA GLY A 992 6.57 22.15 -31.24
C GLY A 992 7.99 22.73 -31.25
N ASP A 993 9.01 21.88 -31.44
CA ASP A 993 10.42 22.26 -31.55
C ASP A 993 10.71 22.84 -32.95
N PRO A 994 11.10 24.12 -33.04
CA PRO A 994 11.39 24.77 -34.30
C PRO A 994 12.68 24.26 -34.97
N ASN A 995 13.55 23.52 -34.28
CA ASN A 995 14.90 23.16 -34.74
C ASN A 995 15.13 21.65 -34.94
N ALA A 996 14.11 20.81 -34.72
CA ALA A 996 14.26 19.36 -34.84
C ALA A 996 14.14 18.89 -36.31
N ASP A 997 15.08 18.04 -36.74
CA ASP A 997 15.07 17.38 -38.07
C ASP A 997 13.92 16.35 -38.22
N HIS A 998 13.32 15.93 -37.10
CA HIS A 998 12.21 14.98 -37.02
C HIS A 998 11.16 15.47 -36.02
N GLU A 999 9.89 15.15 -36.26
CA GLU A 999 8.83 15.42 -35.28
C GLU A 999 8.85 14.37 -34.16
N THR A 1000 9.06 14.84 -32.93
CA THR A 1000 8.94 14.05 -31.70
C THR A 1000 7.51 14.15 -31.19
N TYR A 1001 6.79 13.04 -31.09
CA TYR A 1001 5.40 13.00 -30.66
C TYR A 1001 5.25 12.54 -29.22
N ARG A 1002 4.61 13.35 -28.39
CA ARG A 1002 4.12 12.95 -27.07
C ARG A 1002 2.85 12.12 -27.23
N LEU A 1003 2.75 11.01 -26.51
CA LEU A 1003 1.72 9.98 -26.73
C LEU A 1003 0.64 10.01 -25.63
N LEU A 1004 -0.62 9.76 -26.01
CA LEU A 1004 -1.71 9.42 -25.09
C LEU A 1004 -1.53 8.00 -24.54
N SER A 1005 -0.54 7.82 -23.66
CA SER A 1005 -0.16 6.51 -23.11
C SER A 1005 -1.28 5.84 -22.30
N ASP A 1006 -2.27 6.61 -21.83
CA ASP A 1006 -3.46 6.09 -21.14
C ASP A 1006 -4.58 5.69 -22.11
N CYS A 1007 -4.46 6.00 -23.41
CA CYS A 1007 -5.43 5.65 -24.45
C CYS A 1007 -4.92 4.60 -25.43
N VAL A 1008 -3.61 4.52 -25.65
CA VAL A 1008 -3.01 3.57 -26.58
C VAL A 1008 -1.74 2.96 -25.99
N HIS A 1009 -1.50 1.69 -26.34
CA HIS A 1009 -0.21 1.04 -26.17
C HIS A 1009 0.50 1.02 -27.52
N VAL A 1010 1.75 1.49 -27.57
CA VAL A 1010 2.55 1.57 -28.80
C VAL A 1010 3.74 0.61 -28.69
N GLU A 1011 3.83 -0.29 -29.65
CA GLU A 1011 4.95 -1.21 -29.87
C GLU A 1011 5.78 -0.74 -31.07
N ILE A 1012 7.09 -0.96 -31.01
CA ILE A 1012 7.98 -0.92 -32.19
C ILE A 1012 8.39 -2.35 -32.43
N VAL A 1013 8.17 -2.86 -33.64
CA VAL A 1013 8.41 -4.27 -33.98
C VAL A 1013 9.33 -4.41 -35.20
N ASP A 1014 10.03 -5.53 -35.27
CA ASP A 1014 10.83 -5.91 -36.44
C ASP A 1014 9.93 -6.42 -37.59
N ASP A 1015 10.56 -6.88 -38.68
CA ASP A 1015 9.84 -7.44 -39.84
C ASP A 1015 9.16 -8.79 -39.54
N ASN A 1016 9.56 -9.47 -38.46
CA ASN A 1016 8.93 -10.71 -37.99
C ASN A 1016 7.77 -10.45 -37.01
N GLY A 1017 7.52 -9.19 -36.65
CA GLY A 1017 6.48 -8.79 -35.70
C GLY A 1017 6.87 -8.95 -34.23
N LEU A 1018 8.16 -9.13 -33.93
CA LEU A 1018 8.69 -9.21 -32.57
C LEU A 1018 9.01 -7.80 -32.03
N PRO A 1019 8.68 -7.49 -30.77
CA PRO A 1019 9.00 -6.20 -30.17
C PRO A 1019 10.51 -5.90 -30.12
N LEU A 1020 10.89 -4.72 -30.60
CA LEU A 1020 12.25 -4.17 -30.53
C LEU A 1020 12.48 -3.42 -29.20
N GLN A 1021 13.73 -3.39 -28.76
CA GLN A 1021 14.13 -2.72 -27.51
C GLN A 1021 14.48 -1.25 -27.79
N GLY A 1022 14.52 -0.40 -26.74
CA GLY A 1022 14.50 1.06 -26.86
C GLY A 1022 15.48 1.68 -27.88
N ASN A 1023 15.03 2.75 -28.56
CA ASN A 1023 15.72 3.55 -29.60
C ASN A 1023 15.93 2.89 -30.98
N GLU A 1024 15.50 1.63 -31.20
CA GLU A 1024 15.58 0.97 -32.51
C GLU A 1024 14.44 1.40 -33.45
N TRP A 1025 14.73 1.47 -34.76
CA TRP A 1025 13.72 1.77 -35.78
C TRP A 1025 13.00 0.50 -36.22
N GLY A 1026 11.66 0.54 -36.22
CA GLY A 1026 10.83 -0.57 -36.67
C GLY A 1026 9.41 -0.13 -37.03
N ASN A 1027 8.55 -1.10 -37.30
CA ASN A 1027 7.15 -0.86 -37.63
C ASN A 1027 6.40 -0.37 -36.39
N ILE A 1028 5.62 0.71 -36.53
CA ILE A 1028 4.78 1.23 -35.45
C ILE A 1028 3.49 0.41 -35.39
N VAL A 1029 3.29 -0.27 -34.27
CA VAL A 1029 2.10 -1.08 -33.98
C VAL A 1029 1.37 -0.49 -32.78
N VAL A 1030 0.05 -0.38 -32.88
CA VAL A 1030 -0.77 0.31 -31.88
C VAL A 1030 -1.92 -0.56 -31.42
N THR A 1031 -2.11 -0.63 -30.10
CA THR A 1031 -3.28 -1.23 -29.46
C THR A 1031 -4.10 -0.13 -28.77
N ASN A 1032 -5.40 -0.02 -29.06
CA ASN A 1032 -6.25 1.04 -28.51
C ASN A 1032 -6.94 0.57 -27.22
N LEU A 1033 -6.62 1.22 -26.10
CA LEU A 1033 -7.05 0.85 -24.75
C LEU A 1033 -8.40 1.46 -24.34
N LYS A 1034 -8.99 2.34 -25.16
CA LYS A 1034 -10.27 3.01 -24.86
C LYS A 1034 -11.41 2.56 -25.75
N ARG A 1035 -11.14 2.10 -26.96
CA ARG A 1035 -12.16 1.61 -27.91
C ARG A 1035 -12.36 0.11 -27.74
N ILE A 1036 -13.10 -0.26 -26.69
CA ILE A 1036 -13.24 -1.65 -26.24
C ILE A 1036 -14.60 -2.24 -26.66
N THR A 1037 -15.67 -1.44 -26.68
CA THR A 1037 -17.05 -1.93 -26.77
C THR A 1037 -17.52 -2.11 -28.22
N ALA A 1038 -17.14 -1.18 -29.11
CA ALA A 1038 -17.53 -1.26 -30.52
C ALA A 1038 -16.62 -2.21 -31.30
N GLN A 1039 -15.30 -2.07 -31.17
CA GLN A 1039 -14.35 -2.96 -31.84
C GLN A 1039 -12.95 -2.83 -31.22
N PRO A 1040 -12.54 -3.80 -30.39
CA PRO A 1040 -11.18 -3.89 -29.88
C PRO A 1040 -10.14 -3.83 -31.00
N LEU A 1041 -9.25 -2.84 -30.95
CA LEU A 1041 -8.14 -2.69 -31.89
C LEU A 1041 -6.86 -3.18 -31.20
N VAL A 1042 -6.40 -4.37 -31.56
CA VAL A 1042 -5.23 -5.03 -30.96
C VAL A 1042 -4.14 -5.20 -32.02
N ARG A 1043 -2.92 -4.76 -31.69
CA ARG A 1043 -1.71 -4.80 -32.54
C ARG A 1043 -1.96 -4.33 -33.98
N PHE A 1044 -2.58 -3.17 -34.15
CA PHE A 1044 -2.84 -2.59 -35.46
C PHE A 1044 -1.59 -1.93 -36.06
N SER A 1045 -1.22 -2.33 -37.27
CA SER A 1045 -0.10 -1.74 -38.00
C SER A 1045 -0.47 -0.36 -38.56
N MET A 1046 0.30 0.67 -38.18
CA MET A 1046 0.10 2.03 -38.68
C MET A 1046 0.61 2.23 -40.12
N GLY A 1047 1.45 1.30 -40.61
CA GLY A 1047 2.14 1.42 -41.90
C GLY A 1047 3.26 2.47 -41.92
N ASP A 1048 3.70 2.90 -40.74
CA ASP A 1048 4.74 3.91 -40.54
C ASP A 1048 5.91 3.31 -39.74
N ILE A 1049 7.13 3.79 -40.02
CA ILE A 1049 8.36 3.41 -39.33
C ILE A 1049 8.69 4.44 -38.26
N GLY A 1050 8.95 3.95 -37.05
CA GLY A 1050 9.20 4.79 -35.89
C GLY A 1050 10.15 4.16 -34.89
N ARG A 1051 10.47 4.94 -33.86
CA ARG A 1051 11.17 4.46 -32.67
C ARG A 1051 10.63 5.17 -31.43
N LEU A 1052 10.63 4.47 -30.31
CA LEU A 1052 10.32 5.06 -29.02
C LEU A 1052 11.61 5.60 -28.39
N VAL A 1053 11.57 6.88 -28.04
CA VAL A 1053 12.66 7.61 -27.37
C VAL A 1053 12.17 8.20 -26.05
N ASN A 1054 13.08 8.65 -25.20
CA ASN A 1054 12.70 9.46 -24.05
C ASN A 1054 12.24 10.86 -24.50
N SER A 1055 11.07 11.32 -24.04
CA SER A 1055 10.51 12.64 -24.35
C SER A 1055 11.25 13.82 -23.71
N GLY A 1056 12.17 13.59 -22.77
CA GLY A 1056 12.84 14.64 -21.99
C GLY A 1056 11.97 15.22 -20.85
N PHE A 1057 10.74 14.72 -20.67
CA PHE A 1057 9.82 15.06 -19.58
C PHE A 1057 9.47 13.79 -18.76
N GLY A 1058 10.39 13.29 -17.95
CA GLY A 1058 10.20 12.02 -17.20
C GLY A 1058 10.48 10.78 -18.06
N GLU A 1059 9.70 9.70 -17.94
CA GLU A 1059 9.76 8.51 -18.84
C GLU A 1059 8.58 8.39 -19.79
N GLU A 1060 7.93 9.51 -20.12
CA GLU A 1060 6.96 9.45 -21.19
C GLU A 1060 7.73 9.12 -22.48
N LYS A 1061 7.46 7.94 -23.05
CA LYS A 1061 8.04 7.57 -24.33
C LYS A 1061 7.46 8.52 -25.38
N ALA A 1062 8.32 9.25 -26.05
CA ALA A 1062 7.95 9.96 -27.26
C ALA A 1062 8.20 9.07 -28.47
N LEU A 1063 7.39 9.28 -29.50
CA LEU A 1063 7.52 8.59 -30.77
C LEU A 1063 8.22 9.48 -31.79
N HIS A 1064 9.35 9.02 -32.30
CA HIS A 1064 9.96 9.59 -33.50
C HIS A 1064 9.44 8.84 -34.72
N ILE A 1065 9.03 9.58 -35.74
CA ILE A 1065 8.51 9.02 -36.99
C ILE A 1065 9.53 9.30 -38.10
N LYS A 1066 9.98 8.24 -38.76
CA LYS A 1066 10.88 8.34 -39.92
C LYS A 1066 10.10 8.64 -41.20
N GLY A 1067 8.92 8.04 -41.32
CA GLY A 1067 8.06 8.12 -42.51
C GLY A 1067 7.26 6.83 -42.69
N ARG A 1068 6.67 6.68 -43.87
CA ARG A 1068 5.91 5.48 -44.26
C ARG A 1068 6.86 4.29 -44.48
N SER A 1069 6.40 3.07 -44.19
CA SER A 1069 7.13 1.89 -44.66
C SER A 1069 7.08 1.82 -46.20
N GLY A 1070 8.14 1.31 -46.84
CA GLY A 1070 8.27 1.29 -48.31
C GLY A 1070 7.13 0.57 -49.04
N SER A 1071 6.43 -0.34 -48.36
CA SER A 1071 5.24 -1.06 -48.87
C SER A 1071 3.92 -0.28 -48.74
N SER A 1072 3.87 0.82 -47.98
CA SER A 1072 2.64 1.54 -47.63
C SER A 1072 2.20 2.62 -48.62
N LEU A 1073 3.08 3.04 -49.53
CA LEU A 1073 2.80 4.05 -50.58
C LEU A 1073 3.09 3.51 -51.98
N THR A 1074 2.60 2.29 -52.23
CA THR A 1074 2.77 1.61 -53.51
C THR A 1074 1.51 1.75 -54.35
N PHE A 1075 1.68 2.19 -55.60
CA PHE A 1075 0.62 2.22 -56.58
C PHE A 1075 0.75 1.05 -57.56
N LYS A 1076 -0.32 0.26 -57.69
CA LYS A 1076 -0.37 -0.85 -58.64
C LYS A 1076 -0.79 -0.34 -60.00
N LEU A 1077 0.15 -0.31 -60.94
CA LEU A 1077 -0.06 0.25 -62.28
C LEU A 1077 -0.98 -0.61 -63.14
N ASN A 1078 -0.85 -1.93 -63.05
CA ASN A 1078 -1.63 -2.87 -63.83
C ASN A 1078 -1.95 -4.15 -63.03
N PRO A 1079 -2.91 -4.99 -63.48
CA PRO A 1079 -3.25 -6.25 -62.81
C PRO A 1079 -2.04 -7.20 -62.63
N ASN A 1080 -1.04 -7.10 -63.52
CA ASN A 1080 0.14 -7.95 -63.61
C ASN A 1080 1.26 -7.61 -62.61
N SER A 1081 1.03 -6.66 -61.68
CA SER A 1081 1.90 -6.39 -60.52
C SER A 1081 3.10 -5.47 -60.74
N ASP A 1082 3.07 -4.59 -61.75
CA ASP A 1082 4.02 -3.48 -61.77
C ASP A 1082 3.65 -2.49 -60.64
N LEU A 1083 4.61 -2.27 -59.74
CA LEU A 1083 4.46 -1.49 -58.51
C LEU A 1083 5.33 -0.25 -58.59
N LEU A 1084 4.73 0.93 -58.50
CA LEU A 1084 5.45 2.19 -58.37
C LEU A 1084 5.43 2.65 -56.92
N ILE A 1085 6.60 2.86 -56.33
CA ILE A 1085 6.77 3.23 -54.92
C ILE A 1085 7.02 4.73 -54.84
N TRP A 1086 6.30 5.43 -53.95
CA TRP A 1086 6.44 6.88 -53.81
C TRP A 1086 7.85 7.33 -53.38
N ALA A 1087 8.57 6.51 -52.59
CA ALA A 1087 9.94 6.81 -52.18
C ALA A 1087 10.89 6.98 -53.38
N ASP A 1088 10.67 6.25 -54.47
CA ASP A 1088 11.46 6.40 -55.69
C ASP A 1088 11.12 7.71 -56.43
N VAL A 1089 9.84 8.11 -56.40
CA VAL A 1089 9.41 9.43 -56.91
C VAL A 1089 10.00 10.57 -56.07
N GLU A 1090 10.12 10.40 -54.75
CA GLU A 1090 10.79 11.39 -53.88
C GLU A 1090 12.27 11.52 -54.19
N GLN A 1091 12.95 10.44 -54.62
CA GLN A 1091 14.33 10.49 -55.11
C GLN A 1091 14.43 11.28 -56.42
N VAL A 1092 13.50 11.04 -57.36
CA VAL A 1092 13.40 11.81 -58.61
C VAL A 1092 13.23 13.30 -58.34
N LEU A 1093 12.48 13.68 -57.30
CA LEU A 1093 12.20 15.08 -56.94
C LEU A 1093 13.33 15.77 -56.16
N GLN A 1094 14.35 15.05 -55.68
CA GLN A 1094 15.40 15.61 -54.80
C GLN A 1094 16.06 16.89 -55.31
N PRO A 1095 16.44 17.02 -56.61
CA PRO A 1095 17.07 18.24 -57.11
C PRO A 1095 16.21 19.49 -56.89
N LEU A 1096 14.91 19.40 -57.23
CA LEU A 1096 13.96 20.49 -57.06
C LEU A 1096 13.58 20.70 -55.58
N ALA A 1097 13.42 19.63 -54.81
CA ALA A 1097 13.11 19.71 -53.38
C ALA A 1097 14.22 20.40 -52.57
N SER A 1098 15.49 20.14 -52.91
CA SER A 1098 16.66 20.80 -52.29
C SER A 1098 16.71 22.29 -52.59
N MET A 1099 16.46 22.67 -53.85
CA MET A 1099 16.35 24.08 -54.25
C MET A 1099 15.20 24.79 -53.54
N ALA A 1100 14.02 24.17 -53.51
CA ALA A 1100 12.83 24.71 -52.83
C ALA A 1100 13.07 24.91 -51.33
N SER A 1101 13.75 23.96 -50.68
CA SER A 1101 14.17 24.07 -49.28
C SER A 1101 15.07 25.28 -49.03
N THR A 1102 16.08 25.49 -49.89
CA THR A 1102 17.01 26.63 -49.80
C THR A 1102 16.29 27.96 -50.01
N ALA A 1103 15.34 28.02 -50.93
CA ALA A 1103 14.53 29.20 -51.22
C ALA A 1103 13.40 29.44 -50.20
N GLY A 1104 13.12 28.48 -49.32
CA GLY A 1104 12.02 28.55 -48.35
C GLY A 1104 10.63 28.54 -49.00
N VAL A 1105 10.48 27.79 -50.10
CA VAL A 1105 9.22 27.63 -50.85
C VAL A 1105 8.80 26.17 -50.92
N THR A 1106 7.53 25.92 -51.24
CA THR A 1106 7.03 24.54 -51.34
C THR A 1106 7.46 23.84 -52.63
N CYS A 1107 7.56 22.51 -52.58
CA CYS A 1107 7.69 21.64 -53.74
C CYS A 1107 6.82 20.40 -53.50
N LEU A 1108 5.70 20.32 -54.20
CA LEU A 1108 4.71 19.25 -54.07
C LEU A 1108 4.52 18.56 -55.41
N ALA A 1109 4.24 17.26 -55.37
CA ALA A 1109 4.01 16.50 -56.58
C ALA A 1109 2.87 15.48 -56.41
N GLN A 1110 2.32 15.06 -57.54
CA GLN A 1110 1.39 13.94 -57.65
C GLN A 1110 1.68 13.18 -58.95
N ILE A 1111 1.44 11.88 -58.97
CA ILE A 1111 1.44 11.09 -60.19
C ILE A 1111 0.00 10.96 -60.69
N ILE A 1112 -0.22 11.32 -61.95
CA ILE A 1112 -1.49 11.16 -62.65
C ILE A 1112 -1.34 10.02 -63.64
N VAL A 1113 -2.16 8.98 -63.49
CA VAL A 1113 -2.33 7.93 -64.49
C VAL A 1113 -3.49 8.33 -65.37
N THR A 1114 -3.19 8.68 -66.61
CA THR A 1114 -4.21 9.09 -67.58
C THR A 1114 -5.09 7.92 -68.01
N THR A 1115 -6.22 8.22 -68.67
CA THR A 1115 -7.10 7.21 -69.26
C THR A 1115 -6.40 6.31 -70.29
N THR A 1116 -5.33 6.79 -70.94
CA THR A 1116 -4.53 6.01 -71.90
C THR A 1116 -3.42 5.19 -71.25
N GLY A 1117 -3.22 5.31 -69.93
CA GLY A 1117 -2.14 4.63 -69.20
C GLY A 1117 -0.81 5.40 -69.15
N LYS A 1118 -0.73 6.60 -69.74
CA LYS A 1118 0.42 7.50 -69.62
C LYS A 1118 0.58 8.00 -68.18
N LEU A 1119 1.82 8.07 -67.69
CA LEU A 1119 2.18 8.57 -66.37
C LEU A 1119 2.65 10.02 -66.42
N ILE A 1120 1.98 10.89 -65.68
CA ILE A 1120 2.32 12.31 -65.58
C ILE A 1120 2.78 12.61 -64.16
N LEU A 1121 4.02 13.05 -63.99
CA LEU A 1121 4.49 13.63 -62.74
C LEU A 1121 4.18 15.13 -62.74
N ALA A 1122 3.12 15.52 -62.03
CA ALA A 1122 2.69 16.90 -61.92
C ALA A 1122 3.32 17.55 -60.68
N ILE A 1123 4.16 18.56 -60.88
CA ILE A 1123 4.95 19.23 -59.84
C ILE A 1123 4.47 20.68 -59.70
N PHE A 1124 4.17 21.10 -58.46
CA PHE A 1124 3.99 22.50 -58.11
C PHE A 1124 5.19 22.99 -57.30
N THR A 1125 5.84 24.04 -57.78
CA THR A 1125 6.83 24.78 -57.01
C THR A 1125 6.90 26.23 -57.51
N PRO A 1126 6.89 27.26 -56.65
CA PRO A 1126 6.93 28.65 -57.07
C PRO A 1126 8.38 29.15 -57.30
N LEU A 1127 9.33 28.24 -57.52
CA LEU A 1127 10.71 28.59 -57.85
C LEU A 1127 10.77 29.42 -59.16
N PRO A 1128 11.60 30.46 -59.23
CA PRO A 1128 11.79 31.21 -60.46
C PRO A 1128 12.44 30.32 -61.53
N GLN A 1129 11.96 30.41 -62.78
CA GLN A 1129 12.50 29.70 -63.95
C GLN A 1129 13.89 30.21 -64.37
N SER A 1130 14.84 30.08 -63.46
CA SER A 1130 16.27 30.34 -63.63
C SER A 1130 16.94 29.18 -64.38
N GLN A 1131 18.15 29.40 -64.90
CA GLN A 1131 18.92 28.32 -65.54
C GLN A 1131 19.12 27.13 -64.59
N THR A 1132 19.40 27.39 -63.31
CA THR A 1132 19.51 26.36 -62.26
C THR A 1132 18.23 25.55 -62.07
N PHE A 1133 17.06 26.19 -62.22
CA PHE A 1133 15.78 25.48 -62.15
C PHE A 1133 15.59 24.58 -63.38
N LEU A 1134 15.93 25.08 -64.58
CA LEU A 1134 15.84 24.31 -65.83
C LEU A 1134 16.76 23.08 -65.79
N ASP A 1135 17.98 23.23 -65.26
CA ASP A 1135 18.94 22.13 -65.11
C ASP A 1135 18.41 21.07 -64.12
N ALA A 1136 17.88 21.49 -62.96
CA ALA A 1136 17.27 20.59 -61.99
C ALA A 1136 16.01 19.89 -62.54
N ALA A 1137 15.17 20.61 -63.29
CA ALA A 1137 13.99 20.05 -63.96
C ALA A 1137 14.37 19.00 -65.02
N ALA A 1138 15.44 19.24 -65.79
CA ALA A 1138 15.96 18.29 -66.77
C ALA A 1138 16.50 17.01 -66.11
N MET A 1139 17.16 17.15 -64.95
CA MET A 1139 17.59 16.00 -64.13
C MET A 1139 16.38 15.20 -63.64
N CYS A 1140 15.36 15.86 -63.06
CA CYS A 1140 14.13 15.20 -62.64
C CYS A 1140 13.45 14.47 -63.81
N SER A 1141 13.38 15.08 -65.00
CA SER A 1141 12.79 14.44 -66.19
C SER A 1141 13.55 13.18 -66.58
N SER A 1142 14.89 13.22 -66.56
CA SER A 1142 15.72 12.07 -66.90
C SER A 1142 15.56 10.93 -65.91
N SER A 1143 15.61 11.24 -64.61
CA SER A 1143 15.42 10.26 -63.53
C SER A 1143 14.01 9.69 -63.50
N PHE A 1144 12.98 10.49 -63.82
CA PHE A 1144 11.61 9.99 -63.91
C PHE A 1144 11.45 9.00 -65.07
N SER A 1145 11.98 9.33 -66.25
CA SER A 1145 11.94 8.41 -67.40
C SER A 1145 12.73 7.12 -67.12
N GLU A 1146 13.87 7.21 -66.42
CA GLU A 1146 14.63 6.04 -65.99
C GLU A 1146 13.82 5.16 -65.02
N LEU A 1147 13.23 5.76 -63.98
CA LEU A 1147 12.36 5.05 -63.04
C LEU A 1147 11.20 4.35 -63.75
N VAL A 1148 10.54 5.02 -64.70
CA VAL A 1148 9.43 4.43 -65.46
C VAL A 1148 9.92 3.31 -66.38
N SER A 1149 11.12 3.42 -66.97
CA SER A 1149 11.68 2.37 -67.84
C SER A 1149 11.99 1.05 -67.11
N GLN A 1150 12.17 1.11 -65.78
CA GLN A 1150 12.39 -0.06 -64.93
C GLN A 1150 11.09 -0.81 -64.61
N LEU A 1151 9.92 -0.23 -64.95
CA LEU A 1151 8.60 -0.81 -64.69
C LEU A 1151 8.13 -1.67 -65.88
N GLY A 1152 8.49 -2.96 -65.87
CA GLY A 1152 7.92 -3.98 -66.75
C GLY A 1152 8.27 -3.88 -68.25
N ASN A 1153 7.90 -4.91 -69.04
CA ASN A 1153 8.26 -5.08 -70.45
C ASN A 1153 7.45 -4.22 -71.46
N THR A 1154 6.70 -3.22 -70.99
CA THR A 1154 5.89 -2.33 -71.84
C THR A 1154 6.43 -0.91 -71.77
N HIS A 1155 6.73 -0.28 -72.91
CA HIS A 1155 7.06 1.14 -72.95
C HIS A 1155 5.87 1.98 -72.44
N ILE A 1156 5.94 2.43 -71.18
CA ILE A 1156 4.97 3.33 -70.58
C ILE A 1156 5.36 4.77 -70.95
N GLU A 1157 4.49 5.46 -71.69
CA GLU A 1157 4.66 6.89 -71.94
C GLU A 1157 4.66 7.67 -70.62
N ASN A 1158 5.60 8.60 -70.46
CA ASN A 1158 5.73 9.43 -69.27
C ASN A 1158 6.04 10.89 -69.62
N GLU A 1159 5.59 11.81 -68.77
CA GLU A 1159 5.96 13.22 -68.85
C GLU A 1159 6.00 13.88 -67.47
N ILE A 1160 6.71 15.01 -67.37
CA ILE A 1160 6.63 15.92 -66.23
C ILE A 1160 5.86 17.16 -66.65
N ILE A 1161 4.91 17.60 -65.83
CA ILE A 1161 4.26 18.91 -65.99
C ILE A 1161 4.50 19.78 -64.76
N PHE A 1162 4.73 21.07 -64.98
CA PHE A 1162 4.83 22.06 -63.91
C PHE A 1162 3.51 22.83 -63.81
N LEU A 1163 2.93 22.82 -62.62
CA LEU A 1163 1.67 23.50 -62.31
C LEU A 1163 1.95 24.95 -61.92
N ASN A 1164 1.09 25.86 -62.34
CA ASN A 1164 1.23 27.29 -62.05
C ASN A 1164 0.58 27.66 -60.72
N ASP A 1165 -0.46 26.94 -60.31
CA ASP A 1165 -1.19 27.15 -59.07
C ASP A 1165 -1.30 25.85 -58.25
N MET A 1166 -1.08 25.95 -56.94
CA MET A 1166 -1.17 24.81 -56.02
C MET A 1166 -2.58 24.17 -56.01
N SER A 1167 -3.62 24.94 -56.31
CA SER A 1167 -5.01 24.48 -56.38
C SER A 1167 -5.26 23.52 -57.55
N GLU A 1168 -4.36 23.43 -58.53
CA GLU A 1168 -4.42 22.46 -59.63
C GLU A 1168 -4.10 21.03 -59.16
N LEU A 1169 -3.43 20.88 -58.01
CA LEU A 1169 -3.20 19.56 -57.41
C LEU A 1169 -4.51 18.93 -56.93
N ARG A 1170 -4.70 17.64 -57.22
CA ARG A 1170 -5.96 16.95 -56.93
C ARG A 1170 -6.00 16.52 -55.47
N ARG A 1171 -7.15 16.74 -54.85
CA ARG A 1171 -7.44 16.36 -53.46
C ARG A 1171 -8.48 15.26 -53.40
N SER A 1172 -8.44 14.45 -52.34
CA SER A 1172 -9.43 13.41 -52.10
C SER A 1172 -10.83 14.04 -51.96
N PRO A 1173 -11.86 13.56 -52.70
CA PRO A 1173 -13.22 14.08 -52.55
C PRO A 1173 -13.79 13.93 -51.14
N ARG A 1174 -13.28 12.95 -50.37
CA ARG A 1174 -13.72 12.64 -49.01
C ARG A 1174 -12.92 13.39 -47.94
N SER A 1175 -11.59 13.19 -47.90
CA SER A 1175 -10.75 13.76 -46.84
C SER A 1175 -10.20 15.15 -47.16
N GLN A 1176 -10.26 15.58 -48.42
CA GLN A 1176 -9.66 16.83 -48.92
C GLN A 1176 -8.14 16.93 -48.73
N LYS A 1177 -7.48 15.82 -48.37
CA LYS A 1177 -6.01 15.69 -48.38
C LYS A 1177 -5.47 15.67 -49.80
N LEU A 1178 -4.22 16.07 -49.97
CA LEU A 1178 -3.52 15.94 -51.25
C LEU A 1178 -3.43 14.46 -51.65
N MET A 1179 -3.70 14.14 -52.91
CA MET A 1179 -3.53 12.78 -53.43
C MET A 1179 -2.15 12.66 -54.06
N LEU A 1180 -1.38 11.66 -53.62
CA LEU A 1180 -0.11 11.32 -54.26
C LEU A 1180 -0.34 10.64 -55.62
N TRP A 1181 -1.47 9.96 -55.76
CA TRP A 1181 -1.85 9.19 -56.94
C TRP A 1181 -3.23 9.61 -57.44
N VAL A 1182 -3.33 9.93 -58.73
CA VAL A 1182 -4.59 10.28 -59.39
C VAL A 1182 -4.80 9.31 -60.54
N ASP A 1183 -5.61 8.28 -60.34
CA ASP A 1183 -5.95 7.32 -61.39
C ASP A 1183 -7.19 7.79 -62.17
N GLN A 1184 -6.99 8.34 -63.38
CA GLN A 1184 -8.09 8.81 -64.24
C GLN A 1184 -8.78 7.67 -65.00
N ARG A 1185 -8.28 6.43 -64.92
CA ARG A 1185 -8.97 5.26 -65.48
C ARG A 1185 -10.20 4.87 -64.66
N GLN A 1186 -10.29 5.37 -63.43
CA GLN A 1186 -11.35 5.10 -62.45
C GLN A 1186 -12.25 6.31 -62.28
#